data_AF-A0A1J5H970-F1
#
_entry.id   AF-A0A1J5H970-F1
#
_cell.length_a   1.000
_cell.length_b   1.000
_cell.length_c   1.000
_cell.angle_alpha   90.00
_cell.angle_beta   90.00
_cell.angle_gamma   90.00
#
_symmetry.space_group_name_H-M   'P 1'
#
loop_
_entity.id
_entity.type
_entity.pdbx_description
1 polymer ?
#
loop_
_entity_poly.entity_id
_entity_poly.type
_entity_poly.pdbx_seq_one_letter_code
_entity_poly.pdbx_strand_id
1 'polypeptide(L)'
;MKIKPPHFLDSLLILLCLIALSGGLVYRFYALNRTGVIISLILAVISFVIIQYYYLISNKKTRRSAATKVEKISFKFINFLLVTCYLLLILFCFYLLFKHGTVDAITSPWQAVPKYFFIFYSLASLALIGNLASNKTIALPLLTLHYFLSFSVALIVYRLGYGYDPFIHQATEKLIAQAGAVEPKPFYYLGQYALVVIIHKITAAPLVWLDKLLVPLLAALFLPLALWRFLKSWFNSPALNLILILAILALTFPFFIVTTPQNLAYLFLLLAILFGLVCKNYYDYLVIILLAAAALITQPLAGIPAALLCAGLAVYHSGKIKFKKYLYAGLLVIAVGLLPALFYFLNKNLPAAGANAAAALNGNLFGLNSASQSNWLLNFLYFYGFNLKFAIGLLVIGGIFIAIKYREQCRLGFVYLALALSLIASYLIAVRLPFNFLINYEQDNYPQRILVMAGFFLLPFIIISVYALLEKIYQKNNFIKASFIVFLVLLISASLYLSYPRSDDYFNSRGRSLSAADIQAVNWINERASSAYLVLANQQVSAAALSQFGFKKYFQTARGEIFYYPIPTSSPLYQYYLDMVYKKPSRETINAAMALAGVNQGYLVLNKYWRAFAKILAEAKFSADGFQEFGGGQTYVFEYNK
;
A
#
# COMPACT_ATOMS: atom_id res chain seq x y z
N MET A 1 -36.20 25.19 -7.50
CA MET A 1 -35.68 24.40 -6.35
C MET A 1 -34.29 23.86 -6.69
N LYS A 2 -33.19 24.52 -6.27
CA LYS A 2 -31.82 24.07 -6.62
C LYS A 2 -31.41 22.89 -5.72
N ILE A 3 -31.25 21.71 -6.32
CA ILE A 3 -30.70 20.53 -5.64
C ILE A 3 -29.20 20.78 -5.46
N LYS A 4 -28.67 20.65 -4.22
CA LYS A 4 -27.22 20.66 -4.02
C LYS A 4 -26.71 19.27 -4.44
N PRO A 5 -25.85 19.18 -5.47
CA PRO A 5 -25.27 17.89 -5.88
C PRO A 5 -24.49 17.27 -4.70
N PRO A 6 -24.21 15.96 -4.74
CA PRO A 6 -23.24 15.37 -3.82
C PRO A 6 -21.92 16.14 -3.88
N HIS A 7 -21.15 16.09 -2.79
CA HIS A 7 -19.80 16.66 -2.81
C HIS A 7 -19.02 16.03 -3.96
N PHE A 8 -18.42 16.86 -4.81
CA PHE A 8 -17.67 16.44 -6.01
C PHE A 8 -16.70 15.28 -5.74
N LEU A 9 -16.06 15.28 -4.57
CA LEU A 9 -15.09 14.27 -4.16
C LEU A 9 -15.74 12.91 -3.86
N ASP A 10 -16.94 12.88 -3.28
CA ASP A 10 -17.69 11.62 -3.10
C ASP A 10 -18.09 11.04 -4.46
N SER A 11 -18.55 11.89 -5.38
CA SER A 11 -18.85 11.48 -6.75
C SER A 11 -17.62 10.95 -7.49
N LEU A 12 -16.46 11.58 -7.32
CA LEU A 12 -15.21 11.11 -7.90
C LEU A 12 -14.81 9.74 -7.35
N LEU A 13 -14.89 9.54 -6.03
CA LEU A 13 -14.60 8.25 -5.40
C LEU A 13 -15.53 7.14 -5.95
N ILE A 14 -16.84 7.41 -6.01
CA ILE A 14 -17.82 6.47 -6.55
C ILE A 14 -17.48 6.12 -8.00
N LEU A 15 -17.16 7.12 -8.84
CA LEU A 15 -16.79 6.89 -10.23
C LEU A 15 -15.54 6.01 -10.35
N LEU A 16 -14.49 6.26 -9.56
CA LEU A 16 -13.27 5.45 -9.56
C LEU A 16 -13.56 4.00 -9.14
N CYS A 17 -14.37 3.78 -8.11
CA CYS A 17 -14.76 2.43 -7.70
C CYS A 17 -15.60 1.72 -8.76
N LEU A 18 -16.49 2.44 -9.46
CA LEU A 18 -17.29 1.88 -10.55
C LEU A 18 -16.43 1.53 -11.76
N ILE A 19 -15.43 2.34 -12.11
CA ILE A 19 -14.47 2.03 -13.18
C ILE A 19 -13.68 0.76 -12.80
N ALA A 20 -13.18 0.68 -11.57
CA ALA A 20 -12.47 -0.51 -11.09
C ALA A 20 -13.35 -1.76 -11.13
N LEU A 21 -14.61 -1.66 -10.69
CA LEU A 21 -15.55 -2.78 -10.66
C LEU A 21 -16.03 -3.19 -12.05
N SER A 22 -16.65 -2.28 -12.80
CA SER A 22 -17.18 -2.57 -14.14
C SER A 22 -16.05 -2.96 -15.09
N GLY A 23 -14.93 -2.24 -15.06
CA GLY A 23 -13.77 -2.56 -15.87
C GLY A 23 -13.12 -3.89 -15.47
N GLY A 24 -13.02 -4.19 -14.17
CA GLY A 24 -12.50 -5.48 -13.71
C GLY A 24 -13.38 -6.66 -14.13
N LEU A 25 -14.71 -6.50 -14.09
CA LEU A 25 -15.67 -7.51 -14.53
C LEU A 25 -15.60 -7.72 -16.05
N VAL A 26 -15.62 -6.64 -16.83
CA VAL A 26 -15.47 -6.72 -18.29
C VAL A 26 -14.14 -7.34 -18.66
N TYR A 27 -13.05 -6.96 -17.98
CA TYR A 27 -11.74 -7.59 -18.18
C TYR A 27 -11.82 -9.10 -17.93
N ARG A 28 -12.41 -9.54 -16.81
CA ARG A 28 -12.52 -10.95 -16.44
C ARG A 28 -13.19 -11.79 -17.53
N PHE A 29 -14.32 -11.32 -18.06
CA PHE A 29 -15.16 -12.08 -18.98
C PHE A 29 -14.89 -11.80 -20.46
N TYR A 30 -14.16 -10.74 -20.79
CA TYR A 30 -13.89 -10.32 -22.16
C TYR A 30 -12.45 -9.81 -22.31
N ALA A 31 -12.23 -8.51 -22.46
CA ALA A 31 -10.95 -7.85 -22.65
C ALA A 31 -11.12 -6.35 -22.41
N LEU A 32 -10.02 -5.64 -22.17
CA LEU A 32 -9.95 -4.17 -22.14
C LEU A 32 -9.42 -3.60 -23.47
N ASN A 33 -9.86 -4.16 -24.60
CA ASN A 33 -9.71 -3.51 -25.92
C ASN A 33 -10.65 -2.27 -26.01
N ARG A 34 -10.71 -1.59 -27.16
CA ARG A 34 -11.55 -0.36 -27.31
C ARG A 34 -13.01 -0.63 -26.93
N THR A 35 -13.59 -1.73 -27.41
CA THR A 35 -14.97 -2.14 -27.11
C THR A 35 -15.16 -2.41 -25.62
N GLY A 36 -14.24 -3.16 -25.01
CA GLY A 36 -14.29 -3.46 -23.58
C GLY A 36 -14.21 -2.21 -22.70
N VAL A 37 -13.37 -1.23 -23.06
CA VAL A 37 -13.30 0.05 -22.37
C VAL A 37 -14.62 0.81 -22.47
N ILE A 38 -15.21 0.90 -23.67
CA ILE A 38 -16.51 1.56 -23.88
C ILE A 38 -17.60 0.89 -23.05
N ILE A 39 -17.70 -0.45 -23.08
CA ILE A 39 -18.66 -1.21 -22.27
C ILE A 39 -18.45 -0.92 -20.78
N SER A 40 -17.19 -0.94 -20.31
CA SER A 40 -16.84 -0.67 -18.91
C SER A 40 -17.30 0.73 -18.48
N LEU A 41 -17.07 1.74 -19.32
CA LEU A 41 -17.48 3.12 -19.05
C LEU A 41 -19.00 3.28 -19.09
N ILE A 42 -19.70 2.66 -20.03
CA ILE A 42 -21.17 2.68 -20.08
C ILE A 42 -21.76 2.06 -18.81
N LEU A 43 -21.27 0.88 -18.41
CA LEU A 43 -21.71 0.23 -17.17
C LEU A 43 -21.41 1.10 -15.94
N ALA A 44 -20.24 1.72 -15.88
CA ALA A 44 -19.87 2.62 -14.79
C ALA A 44 -20.77 3.86 -14.75
N VAL A 45 -21.06 4.49 -15.90
CA VAL A 45 -21.93 5.68 -15.98
C VAL A 45 -23.37 5.35 -15.63
N ILE A 46 -23.93 4.25 -16.16
CA ILE A 46 -25.29 3.80 -15.81
C ILE A 46 -25.39 3.55 -14.30
N SER A 47 -24.44 2.80 -13.74
CA SER A 47 -24.39 2.52 -12.30
C SER A 47 -24.23 3.81 -11.48
N PHE A 48 -23.42 4.75 -11.94
CA PHE A 48 -23.24 6.05 -11.31
C PHE A 48 -24.57 6.82 -11.27
N VAL A 49 -25.28 6.92 -12.40
CA VAL A 49 -26.59 7.59 -12.48
C VAL A 49 -27.60 6.95 -11.54
N ILE A 50 -27.63 5.61 -11.45
CA ILE A 50 -28.50 4.88 -10.51
C ILE A 50 -28.16 5.24 -9.06
N ILE A 51 -26.88 5.22 -8.68
CA ILE A 51 -26.43 5.59 -7.33
C ILE A 51 -26.78 7.05 -7.01
N GLN A 52 -26.61 7.95 -7.97
CA GLN A 52 -26.99 9.36 -7.82
C GLN A 52 -28.51 9.55 -7.69
N TYR A 53 -29.30 8.75 -8.37
CA TYR A 53 -30.75 8.74 -8.20
C TYR A 53 -31.14 8.34 -6.77
N TYR A 54 -30.51 7.30 -6.19
CA TYR A 54 -30.73 6.93 -4.79
C TYR A 54 -30.25 7.99 -3.80
N TYR A 55 -29.18 8.73 -4.10
CA TYR A 55 -28.77 9.91 -3.32
C TYR A 55 -29.88 10.95 -3.26
N LEU A 56 -30.48 11.27 -4.41
CA LEU A 56 -31.56 12.25 -4.52
C LEU A 56 -32.79 11.81 -3.72
N ILE A 57 -33.19 10.54 -3.80
CA ILE A 57 -34.32 10.01 -3.03
C ILE A 57 -34.02 10.06 -1.53
N SER A 58 -32.85 9.57 -1.12
CA SER A 58 -32.48 9.47 0.30
C SER A 58 -32.45 10.85 0.97
N ASN A 59 -32.01 11.88 0.23
CA ASN A 59 -31.91 13.25 0.74
C ASN A 59 -33.20 14.09 0.58
N LYS A 60 -34.24 13.60 -0.11
CA LYS A 60 -35.55 14.29 -0.14
C LYS A 60 -36.20 14.37 1.24
N LYS A 61 -35.98 13.38 2.11
CA LYS A 61 -36.57 13.32 3.48
C LYS A 61 -35.83 14.14 4.54
N THR A 62 -34.56 14.47 4.31
CA THR A 62 -33.70 15.18 5.30
C THR A 62 -33.71 16.71 5.11
N ARG A 63 -34.53 17.23 4.18
CA ARG A 63 -34.64 18.67 3.86
C ARG A 63 -35.77 19.37 4.63
N ARG A 64 -35.65 19.42 5.95
CA ARG A 64 -36.16 20.52 6.79
C ARG A 64 -35.00 20.90 7.70
N SER A 65 -34.57 22.16 7.65
CA SER A 65 -33.42 22.74 8.36
C SER A 65 -32.05 22.59 7.69
N ALA A 66 -31.61 23.70 7.09
CA ALA A 66 -30.38 24.43 7.44
C ALA A 66 -29.89 25.16 6.18
N ALA A 67 -30.43 26.36 5.94
CA ALA A 67 -29.73 27.36 5.15
C ALA A 67 -28.46 27.70 5.92
N THR A 68 -27.35 27.04 5.58
CA THR A 68 -26.03 27.37 6.09
C THR A 68 -25.72 28.77 5.57
N LYS A 69 -25.70 29.76 6.48
CA LYS A 69 -25.09 31.06 6.21
C LYS A 69 -23.70 30.76 5.68
N VAL A 70 -23.41 31.20 4.44
CA VAL A 70 -22.04 31.22 3.93
C VAL A 70 -21.32 32.22 4.82
N GLU A 71 -20.50 31.73 5.75
CA GLU A 71 -19.59 32.59 6.49
C GLU A 71 -18.75 33.34 5.46
N LYS A 72 -18.82 34.68 5.49
CA LYS A 72 -17.92 35.51 4.70
C LYS A 72 -16.49 35.15 5.12
N ILE A 73 -15.70 34.71 4.16
CA ILE A 73 -14.29 34.39 4.35
C ILE A 73 -13.57 35.72 4.63
N SER A 74 -13.36 36.07 5.89
CA SER A 74 -12.47 37.18 6.24
C SER A 74 -11.05 36.64 6.37
N PHE A 75 -10.24 36.83 5.34
CA PHE A 75 -8.82 36.47 5.39
C PHE A 75 -8.07 37.52 6.20
N LYS A 76 -7.61 37.17 7.41
CA LYS A 76 -6.69 38.02 8.17
C LYS A 76 -5.30 37.94 7.54
N PHE A 77 -4.51 39.02 7.57
CA PHE A 77 -3.14 39.03 7.04
C PHE A 77 -2.25 37.94 7.66
N ILE A 78 -2.39 37.70 8.98
CA ILE A 78 -1.69 36.61 9.70
C ILE A 78 -2.00 35.23 9.10
N ASN A 79 -3.24 35.01 8.64
CA ASN A 79 -3.66 33.75 8.05
C ASN A 79 -3.00 33.53 6.69
N PHE A 80 -2.86 34.59 5.90
CA PHE A 80 -2.13 34.55 4.64
C PHE A 80 -0.66 34.21 4.87
N LEU A 81 -0.01 34.87 5.84
CA LEU A 81 1.40 34.62 6.16
C LEU A 81 1.65 33.18 6.63
N LEU A 82 0.77 32.61 7.46
CA LEU A 82 0.86 31.22 7.90
C LEU A 82 0.72 30.22 6.74
N VAL A 83 -0.20 30.46 5.81
CA VAL A 83 -0.37 29.62 4.62
C VAL A 83 0.85 29.70 3.74
N THR A 84 1.34 30.92 3.46
CA THR A 84 2.53 31.14 2.63
C THR A 84 3.76 30.47 3.24
N CYS A 85 3.98 30.61 4.55
CA CYS A 85 5.07 29.94 5.27
C CYS A 85 4.98 28.41 5.11
N TYR A 86 3.80 27.83 5.33
CA TYR A 86 3.58 26.40 5.14
C TYR A 86 3.86 25.94 3.70
N LEU A 87 3.33 26.66 2.70
CA LEU A 87 3.52 26.32 1.30
C LEU A 87 4.99 26.41 0.88
N LEU A 88 5.73 27.42 1.34
CA LEU A 88 7.18 27.53 1.07
C LEU A 88 7.95 26.34 1.68
N LEU A 89 7.63 25.94 2.91
CA LEU A 89 8.27 24.78 3.55
C LEU A 89 7.96 23.48 2.81
N ILE A 90 6.70 23.28 2.39
CA ILE A 90 6.30 22.10 1.60
C ILE A 90 6.98 22.08 0.23
N LEU A 91 7.01 23.22 -0.48
CA LEU A 91 7.69 23.34 -1.76
C LEU A 91 9.18 23.06 -1.62
N PHE A 92 9.80 23.53 -0.54
CA PHE A 92 11.20 23.25 -0.26
C PHE A 92 11.43 21.75 0.02
N CYS A 93 10.55 21.10 0.79
CA CYS A 93 10.60 19.64 0.98
C CYS A 93 10.51 18.90 -0.35
N PHE A 94 9.56 19.23 -1.22
CA PHE A 94 9.47 18.64 -2.56
C PHE A 94 10.73 18.91 -3.39
N TYR A 95 11.24 20.14 -3.38
CA TYR A 95 12.49 20.49 -4.05
C TYR A 95 13.65 19.58 -3.61
N LEU A 96 13.81 19.33 -2.31
CA LEU A 96 14.84 18.42 -1.80
C LEU A 96 14.64 16.99 -2.31
N LEU A 97 13.40 16.47 -2.30
CA LEU A 97 13.11 15.13 -2.81
C LEU A 97 13.43 15.02 -4.30
N PHE A 98 13.01 15.99 -5.13
CA PHE A 98 13.28 15.97 -6.57
C PHE A 98 14.77 16.12 -6.89
N LYS A 99 15.46 17.03 -6.19
CA LYS A 99 16.91 17.28 -6.36
C LYS A 99 17.74 16.05 -6.02
N HIS A 100 17.38 15.35 -4.95
CA HIS A 100 18.14 14.20 -4.44
C HIS A 100 17.59 12.84 -4.88
N GLY A 101 16.57 12.79 -5.74
CA GLY A 101 16.16 11.54 -6.37
C GLY A 101 17.29 10.94 -7.21
N THR A 102 17.44 9.62 -7.17
CA THR A 102 18.56 8.91 -7.80
C THR A 102 18.07 7.80 -8.74
N VAL A 103 18.97 7.38 -9.62
CA VAL A 103 18.86 6.20 -10.49
C VAL A 103 19.81 5.08 -10.04
N ASP A 104 20.44 5.23 -8.86
CA ASP A 104 21.31 4.22 -8.28
C ASP A 104 20.52 3.14 -7.51
N ALA A 105 21.13 1.99 -7.29
CA ALA A 105 20.56 0.89 -6.50
C ALA A 105 20.68 1.16 -5.00
N ILE A 106 19.78 1.97 -4.46
CA ILE A 106 19.68 2.29 -3.03
C ILE A 106 18.59 1.47 -2.33
N THR A 107 18.78 1.21 -1.04
CA THR A 107 17.84 0.45 -0.19
C THR A 107 16.81 1.35 0.50
N SER A 108 17.17 2.61 0.77
CA SER A 108 16.36 3.56 1.52
C SER A 108 16.39 4.93 0.84
N PRO A 109 15.27 5.66 0.76
CA PRO A 109 15.29 7.02 0.19
C PRO A 109 16.17 7.96 1.02
N TRP A 110 16.37 7.63 2.30
CA TRP A 110 17.17 8.40 3.25
C TRP A 110 18.68 8.32 3.01
N GLN A 111 19.13 7.43 2.12
CA GLN A 111 20.53 7.39 1.66
C GLN A 111 20.83 8.53 0.67
N ALA A 112 19.82 8.99 -0.07
CA ALA A 112 19.99 10.06 -1.06
C ALA A 112 19.50 11.42 -0.54
N VAL A 113 18.39 11.43 0.20
CA VAL A 113 17.78 12.66 0.74
C VAL A 113 18.58 13.16 1.95
N PRO A 114 18.94 14.46 1.99
CA PRO A 114 19.73 15.01 3.09
C PRO A 114 18.96 15.06 4.40
N LYS A 115 19.66 14.84 5.53
CA LYS A 115 19.05 14.77 6.88
C LYS A 115 18.25 16.02 7.27
N TYR A 116 18.62 17.20 6.78
CA TYR A 116 17.89 18.44 7.08
C TYR A 116 16.48 18.47 6.48
N PHE A 117 16.14 17.57 5.54
CA PHE A 117 14.75 17.36 5.08
C PHE A 117 13.78 17.18 6.26
N PHE A 118 14.16 16.41 7.29
CA PHE A 118 13.31 16.18 8.46
C PHE A 118 13.07 17.44 9.29
N ILE A 119 14.00 18.40 9.28
CA ILE A 119 13.82 19.70 9.93
C ILE A 119 12.74 20.49 9.20
N PHE A 120 12.83 20.60 7.87
CA PHE A 120 11.84 21.31 7.07
C PHE A 120 10.47 20.61 7.09
N TYR A 121 10.44 19.29 7.10
CA TYR A 121 9.20 18.53 7.27
C TYR A 121 8.57 18.80 8.65
N SER A 122 9.36 18.77 9.73
CA SER A 122 8.90 19.11 11.09
C SER A 122 8.35 20.54 11.17
N LEU A 123 9.05 21.52 10.58
CA LEU A 123 8.60 22.90 10.50
C LEU A 123 7.32 23.02 9.67
N ALA A 124 7.19 22.27 8.58
CA ALA A 124 5.97 22.24 7.78
C ALA A 124 4.79 21.66 8.59
N SER A 125 5.00 20.59 9.36
CA SER A 125 3.97 20.04 10.26
C SER A 125 3.57 21.05 11.35
N LEU A 126 4.53 21.78 11.93
CA LEU A 126 4.26 22.83 12.91
C LEU A 126 3.46 24.00 12.30
N ALA A 127 3.88 24.50 11.13
CA ALA A 127 3.17 25.53 10.39
C ALA A 127 1.77 25.08 9.99
N LEU A 128 1.59 23.79 9.66
CA LEU A 128 0.29 23.20 9.38
C LEU A 128 -0.60 23.26 10.63
N ILE A 129 -0.14 22.84 11.81
CA ILE A 129 -0.92 22.92 13.06
C ILE A 129 -1.43 24.35 13.31
N GLY A 130 -0.59 25.36 13.09
CA GLY A 130 -1.01 26.77 13.17
C GLY A 130 -2.12 27.11 12.17
N ASN A 131 -2.00 26.64 10.92
CA ASN A 131 -3.05 26.78 9.91
C ASN A 131 -4.34 26.03 10.27
N LEU A 132 -4.28 24.85 10.89
CA LEU A 132 -5.48 24.10 11.28
C LEU A 132 -6.27 24.82 12.39
N ALA A 133 -5.59 25.56 13.26
CA ALA A 133 -6.22 26.39 14.27
C ALA A 133 -6.88 27.66 13.68
N SER A 134 -6.21 28.31 12.71
CA SER A 134 -6.59 29.64 12.22
C SER A 134 -7.37 29.67 10.89
N ASN A 135 -7.25 28.63 10.05
CA ASN A 135 -7.68 28.60 8.65
C ASN A 135 -8.57 27.40 8.30
N LYS A 136 -9.72 27.27 8.98
CA LYS A 136 -10.62 26.10 8.85
C LYS A 136 -11.08 25.81 7.42
N THR A 137 -11.26 26.82 6.56
CA THR A 137 -11.77 26.66 5.20
C THR A 137 -10.81 25.92 4.27
N ILE A 138 -9.51 26.18 4.41
CA ILE A 138 -8.45 25.59 3.56
C ILE A 138 -7.68 24.47 4.25
N ALA A 139 -8.00 24.19 5.52
CA ALA A 139 -7.32 23.18 6.34
C ALA A 139 -7.28 21.79 5.69
N LEU A 140 -8.38 21.33 5.08
CA LEU A 140 -8.44 20.02 4.42
C LEU A 140 -7.55 19.95 3.17
N PRO A 141 -7.58 20.92 2.23
CA PRO A 141 -6.58 20.99 1.16
C PRO A 141 -5.13 20.94 1.67
N LEU A 142 -4.80 21.69 2.73
CA LEU A 142 -3.44 21.68 3.29
C LEU A 142 -3.08 20.32 3.90
N LEU A 143 -4.02 19.66 4.59
CA LEU A 143 -3.85 18.28 5.09
C LEU A 143 -3.63 17.28 3.96
N THR A 144 -4.44 17.33 2.90
CA THR A 144 -4.26 16.49 1.71
C THR A 144 -2.88 16.68 1.09
N LEU A 145 -2.40 17.92 0.98
CA LEU A 145 -1.04 18.20 0.50
C LEU A 145 0.04 17.62 1.42
N HIS A 146 -0.15 17.70 2.74
CA HIS A 146 0.81 17.15 3.72
C HIS A 146 0.86 15.61 3.68
N TYR A 147 -0.31 14.98 3.56
CA TYR A 147 -0.41 13.53 3.34
C TYR A 147 0.27 13.13 2.04
N PHE A 148 0.07 13.91 0.97
CA PHE A 148 0.71 13.62 -0.32
C PHE A 148 2.24 13.70 -0.21
N LEU A 149 2.80 14.72 0.45
CA LEU A 149 4.24 14.77 0.75
C LEU A 149 4.69 13.54 1.54
N SER A 150 3.90 13.12 2.53
CA SER A 150 4.22 11.99 3.42
C SER A 150 4.17 10.63 2.72
N PHE A 151 3.40 10.49 1.64
CA PHE A 151 3.27 9.23 0.88
C PHE A 151 4.10 9.21 -0.41
N SER A 152 4.59 10.35 -0.89
CA SER A 152 5.27 10.47 -2.20
C SER A 152 6.80 10.39 -2.15
N VAL A 153 7.45 10.20 -0.99
CA VAL A 153 8.94 10.18 -0.93
C VAL A 153 9.52 9.09 -1.82
N ALA A 154 9.04 7.84 -1.74
CA ALA A 154 9.51 6.73 -2.57
C ALA A 154 9.24 6.98 -4.06
N LEU A 155 8.06 7.52 -4.38
CA LEU A 155 7.66 7.90 -5.74
C LEU A 155 8.66 8.88 -6.38
N ILE A 156 9.15 9.85 -5.61
CA ILE A 156 10.03 10.92 -6.11
C ILE A 156 11.50 10.50 -6.08
N VAL A 157 11.95 9.88 -4.99
CA VAL A 157 13.37 9.57 -4.76
C VAL A 157 13.84 8.40 -5.61
N TYR A 158 13.01 7.35 -5.75
CA TYR A 158 13.31 6.19 -6.59
C TYR A 158 12.83 6.44 -8.02
N ARG A 159 13.59 7.22 -8.79
CA ARG A 159 13.18 7.70 -10.12
C ARG A 159 12.76 6.57 -11.06
N LEU A 160 13.50 5.46 -11.05
CA LEU A 160 13.21 4.29 -11.89
C LEU A 160 12.12 3.39 -11.29
N GLY A 161 12.06 3.30 -9.96
CA GLY A 161 11.04 2.56 -9.21
C GLY A 161 11.65 1.77 -8.05
N TYR A 162 10.80 1.15 -7.23
CA TYR A 162 11.20 0.47 -6.01
C TYR A 162 10.42 -0.83 -5.79
N GLY A 163 11.15 -1.90 -5.44
CA GLY A 163 10.58 -3.23 -5.28
C GLY A 163 10.32 -3.92 -6.62
N TYR A 164 9.97 -5.22 -6.57
CA TYR A 164 9.66 -6.01 -7.77
C TYR A 164 8.19 -5.86 -8.20
N ASP A 165 7.26 -5.93 -7.22
CA ASP A 165 5.81 -5.95 -7.45
C ASP A 165 5.29 -4.85 -8.38
N PRO A 166 5.69 -3.56 -8.26
CA PRO A 166 5.17 -2.54 -9.17
C PRO A 166 5.51 -2.81 -10.65
N PHE A 167 6.68 -3.39 -10.93
CA PHE A 167 7.12 -3.63 -12.30
C PHE A 167 6.36 -4.76 -12.98
N ILE A 168 6.02 -5.84 -12.25
CA ILE A 168 5.22 -6.93 -12.84
C ILE A 168 3.78 -6.47 -13.13
N HIS A 169 3.21 -5.61 -12.27
CA HIS A 169 1.90 -5.02 -12.51
C HIS A 169 1.92 -4.06 -13.69
N GLN A 170 2.90 -3.15 -13.76
CA GLN A 170 3.07 -2.24 -14.90
C GLN A 170 3.30 -2.99 -16.21
N ALA A 171 4.09 -4.07 -16.22
CA ALA A 171 4.28 -4.90 -17.41
C ALA A 171 2.96 -5.57 -17.85
N THR A 172 2.18 -6.07 -16.89
CA THR A 172 0.86 -6.66 -17.14
C THR A 172 -0.11 -5.62 -17.71
N GLU A 173 -0.20 -4.45 -17.09
CA GLU A 173 -1.05 -3.35 -17.53
C GLU A 173 -0.67 -2.86 -18.93
N LYS A 174 0.64 -2.75 -19.25
CA LYS A 174 1.12 -2.45 -20.61
C LYS A 174 0.63 -3.49 -21.62
N LEU A 175 0.74 -4.78 -21.29
CA LEU A 175 0.28 -5.86 -22.16
C LEU A 175 -1.24 -5.83 -22.33
N ILE A 176 -2.01 -5.60 -21.27
CA ILE A 176 -3.48 -5.41 -21.35
C ILE A 176 -3.81 -4.18 -22.21
N ALA A 177 -3.08 -3.07 -22.07
CA ALA A 177 -3.31 -1.88 -22.87
C ALA A 177 -3.12 -2.14 -24.36
N GLN A 178 -2.09 -2.93 -24.73
CA GLN A 178 -1.74 -3.27 -26.11
C GLN A 178 -2.63 -4.38 -26.69
N ALA A 179 -2.69 -5.54 -26.03
CA ALA A 179 -3.36 -6.75 -26.52
C ALA A 179 -4.83 -6.87 -26.06
N GLY A 180 -5.26 -6.03 -25.12
CA GLY A 180 -6.60 -6.09 -24.51
C GLY A 180 -6.71 -7.07 -23.35
N ALA A 181 -5.88 -8.12 -23.28
CA ALA A 181 -5.93 -9.12 -22.22
C ALA A 181 -4.58 -9.81 -21.99
N VAL A 182 -4.42 -10.37 -20.77
CA VAL A 182 -3.34 -11.29 -20.42
C VAL A 182 -3.99 -12.55 -19.84
N GLU A 183 -3.66 -13.70 -20.42
CA GLU A 183 -4.17 -15.00 -20.00
C GLU A 183 -3.09 -15.82 -19.24
N PRO A 184 -3.48 -16.64 -18.24
CA PRO A 184 -4.84 -16.75 -17.69
C PRO A 184 -5.20 -15.52 -16.85
N LYS A 185 -6.44 -15.03 -16.97
CA LYS A 185 -6.93 -13.93 -16.13
C LYS A 185 -7.19 -14.40 -14.69
N PRO A 186 -6.46 -13.90 -13.68
CA PRO A 186 -6.73 -14.25 -12.28
C PRO A 186 -8.05 -13.65 -11.78
N PHE A 187 -8.52 -14.09 -10.60
CA PHE A 187 -9.66 -13.50 -9.90
C PHE A 187 -9.26 -12.29 -9.01
N TYR A 188 -8.02 -11.84 -9.11
CA TYR A 188 -7.44 -10.78 -8.32
C TYR A 188 -6.72 -9.77 -9.23
N TYR A 189 -6.39 -8.59 -8.71
CA TYR A 189 -5.71 -7.45 -9.38
C TYR A 189 -6.54 -6.71 -10.44
N LEU A 190 -7.67 -7.30 -10.86
CA LEU A 190 -8.51 -6.81 -11.97
C LEU A 190 -8.95 -5.36 -11.77
N GLY A 191 -9.31 -4.97 -10.55
CA GLY A 191 -9.74 -3.61 -10.24
C GLY A 191 -8.65 -2.56 -10.49
N GLN A 192 -7.40 -2.82 -10.10
CA GLN A 192 -6.28 -1.91 -10.38
C GLN A 192 -6.00 -1.86 -11.89
N TYR A 193 -5.86 -3.03 -12.52
CA TYR A 193 -5.52 -3.10 -13.95
C TYR A 193 -6.56 -2.38 -14.80
N ALA A 194 -7.85 -2.58 -14.51
CA ALA A 194 -8.92 -1.88 -15.18
C ALA A 194 -8.83 -0.37 -15.00
N LEU A 195 -8.62 0.10 -13.76
CA LEU A 195 -8.54 1.53 -13.47
C LEU A 195 -7.40 2.20 -14.23
N VAL A 196 -6.18 1.64 -14.16
CA VAL A 196 -5.01 2.19 -14.83
C VAL A 196 -5.16 2.15 -16.35
N VAL A 197 -5.54 1.00 -16.93
CA VAL A 197 -5.65 0.84 -18.38
C VAL A 197 -6.76 1.70 -18.97
N ILE A 198 -7.93 1.78 -18.31
CA ILE A 198 -9.03 2.62 -18.80
C ILE A 198 -8.61 4.08 -18.77
N ILE A 199 -8.07 4.58 -17.65
CA ILE A 199 -7.60 5.98 -17.55
C ILE A 199 -6.52 6.27 -18.60
N HIS A 200 -5.57 5.36 -18.79
CA HIS A 200 -4.55 5.46 -19.85
C HIS A 200 -5.19 5.60 -21.23
N LYS A 201 -6.19 4.78 -21.56
CA LYS A 201 -6.83 4.80 -22.89
C LYS A 201 -7.71 6.01 -23.13
N ILE A 202 -8.31 6.61 -22.10
CA ILE A 202 -9.13 7.83 -22.26
C ILE A 202 -8.31 9.12 -22.23
N THR A 203 -7.19 9.16 -21.51
CA THR A 203 -6.39 10.38 -21.33
C THR A 203 -5.09 10.40 -22.12
N ALA A 204 -4.66 9.24 -22.66
CA ALA A 204 -3.31 9.02 -23.19
C ALA A 204 -2.17 9.29 -22.18
N ALA A 205 -2.48 9.44 -20.88
CA ALA A 205 -1.47 9.67 -19.85
C ALA A 205 -0.55 8.44 -19.73
N PRO A 206 0.76 8.61 -19.48
CA PRO A 206 1.69 7.50 -19.39
C PRO A 206 1.29 6.48 -18.31
N LEU A 207 1.13 5.22 -18.72
CA LEU A 207 0.63 4.14 -17.87
C LEU A 207 1.46 3.97 -16.58
N VAL A 208 2.78 4.02 -16.70
CA VAL A 208 3.71 3.90 -15.55
C VAL A 208 3.48 5.01 -14.52
N TRP A 209 3.17 6.24 -14.96
CA TRP A 209 2.89 7.34 -14.04
C TRP A 209 1.52 7.21 -13.39
N LEU A 210 0.51 6.74 -14.13
CA LEU A 210 -0.81 6.45 -13.58
C LEU A 210 -0.73 5.40 -12.47
N ASP A 211 -0.03 4.28 -12.71
CA ASP A 211 0.21 3.25 -11.69
C ASP A 211 0.97 3.84 -10.49
N LYS A 212 2.16 4.43 -10.70
CA LYS A 212 3.00 4.97 -9.61
C LYS A 212 2.28 5.98 -8.72
N LEU A 213 1.42 6.83 -9.29
CA LEU A 213 0.68 7.86 -8.56
C LEU A 213 -0.57 7.33 -7.86
N LEU A 214 -1.15 6.21 -8.34
CA LEU A 214 -2.50 5.79 -7.97
C LEU A 214 -2.72 5.73 -6.45
N VAL A 215 -1.97 4.89 -5.74
CA VAL A 215 -2.19 4.73 -4.29
C VAL A 215 -1.75 5.97 -3.49
N PRO A 216 -0.52 6.51 -3.65
CA PRO A 216 -0.11 7.68 -2.87
C PRO A 216 -1.04 8.89 -3.02
N LEU A 217 -1.51 9.14 -4.25
CA LEU A 217 -2.42 10.26 -4.54
C LEU A 217 -3.83 10.01 -3.99
N LEU A 218 -4.42 8.84 -4.27
CA LEU A 218 -5.77 8.55 -3.81
C LEU A 218 -5.85 8.46 -2.29
N ALA A 219 -4.82 7.90 -1.62
CA ALA A 219 -4.75 7.85 -0.16
C ALA A 219 -4.63 9.26 0.44
N ALA A 220 -3.76 10.11 -0.12
CA ALA A 220 -3.60 11.48 0.34
C ALA A 220 -4.86 12.34 0.16
N LEU A 221 -5.63 12.09 -0.89
CA LEU A 221 -6.88 12.78 -1.15
C LEU A 221 -8.01 12.26 -0.24
N PHE A 222 -8.32 10.97 -0.32
CA PHE A 222 -9.55 10.43 0.27
C PHE A 222 -9.45 10.12 1.76
N LEU A 223 -8.27 9.83 2.30
CA LEU A 223 -8.15 9.48 3.72
C LEU A 223 -8.43 10.68 4.65
N PRO A 224 -7.84 11.88 4.46
CA PRO A 224 -8.19 13.05 5.26
C PRO A 224 -9.67 13.43 5.17
N LEU A 225 -10.28 13.28 3.97
CA LEU A 225 -11.69 13.60 3.74
C LEU A 225 -12.63 12.60 4.44
N ALA A 226 -12.34 11.31 4.36
CA ALA A 226 -13.11 10.27 5.03
C ALA A 226 -13.02 10.41 6.56
N LEU A 227 -11.81 10.69 7.07
CA LEU A 227 -11.60 10.97 8.49
C LEU A 227 -12.37 12.22 8.91
N TRP A 228 -12.32 13.31 8.15
CA TRP A 228 -13.08 14.52 8.45
C TRP A 228 -14.59 14.25 8.53
N ARG A 229 -15.14 13.51 7.56
CA ARG A 229 -16.55 13.12 7.54
C ARG A 229 -16.92 12.32 8.79
N PHE A 230 -16.10 11.34 9.16
CA PHE A 230 -16.27 10.54 10.37
C PHE A 230 -16.22 11.40 11.65
N LEU A 231 -15.13 12.13 11.83
CA LEU A 231 -14.86 12.91 13.03
C LEU A 231 -15.90 14.01 13.26
N LYS A 232 -16.35 14.70 12.21
CA LYS A 232 -17.42 15.70 12.31
C LYS A 232 -18.75 15.10 12.75
N SER A 233 -19.02 13.83 12.46
CA SER A 233 -20.25 13.16 12.88
C SER A 233 -20.19 12.61 14.30
N TRP A 234 -19.00 12.36 14.84
CA TRP A 234 -18.81 11.73 16.15
C TRP A 234 -18.36 12.73 17.22
N PHE A 235 -17.70 13.82 16.84
CA PHE A 235 -17.08 14.76 17.74
C PHE A 235 -17.43 16.21 17.39
N ASN A 236 -17.60 17.03 18.43
CA ASN A 236 -18.14 18.38 18.32
C ASN A 236 -17.10 19.47 18.04
N SER A 237 -15.80 19.18 18.08
CA SER A 237 -14.73 20.18 17.95
C SER A 237 -14.03 20.12 16.59
N PRO A 238 -14.37 21.01 15.61
CA PRO A 238 -13.72 21.07 14.31
C PRO A 238 -12.19 21.21 14.37
N ALA A 239 -11.67 22.00 15.30
CA ALA A 239 -10.23 22.25 15.42
C ALA A 239 -9.49 20.98 15.90
N LEU A 240 -10.01 20.31 16.92
CA LEU A 240 -9.43 19.05 17.40
C LEU A 240 -9.55 17.94 16.34
N ASN A 241 -10.65 17.90 15.59
CA ASN A 241 -10.83 16.96 14.48
C ASN A 241 -9.73 17.14 13.41
N LEU A 242 -9.40 18.37 13.04
CA LEU A 242 -8.32 18.64 12.07
C LEU A 242 -6.94 18.21 12.61
N ILE A 243 -6.64 18.54 13.87
CA ILE A 243 -5.38 18.13 14.52
C ILE A 243 -5.31 16.61 14.63
N LEU A 244 -6.42 15.94 14.92
CA LEU A 244 -6.52 14.48 14.98
C LEU A 244 -6.27 13.83 13.62
N ILE A 245 -6.76 14.40 12.52
CA ILE A 245 -6.41 13.93 11.17
C ILE A 245 -4.89 13.97 11.00
N LEU A 246 -4.24 15.09 11.30
CA LEU A 246 -2.78 15.18 11.22
C LEU A 246 -2.09 14.16 12.14
N ALA A 247 -2.57 14.01 13.38
CA ALA A 247 -1.98 13.12 14.37
C ALA A 247 -2.03 11.64 13.98
N ILE A 248 -2.98 11.24 13.13
CA ILE A 248 -3.04 9.86 12.63
C ILE A 248 -1.79 9.49 11.83
N LEU A 249 -1.10 10.44 11.18
CA LEU A 249 0.19 10.17 10.50
C LEU A 249 1.27 9.62 11.45
N ALA A 250 1.12 9.79 12.77
CA ALA A 250 1.99 9.14 13.73
C ALA A 250 1.87 7.60 13.69
N LEU A 251 0.76 7.00 13.24
CA LEU A 251 0.61 5.53 13.29
C LEU A 251 1.44 4.74 12.26
N THR A 252 2.21 5.42 11.38
CA THR A 252 2.93 4.87 10.22
C THR A 252 2.01 4.28 9.14
N PHE A 253 2.33 4.52 7.86
CA PHE A 253 1.54 4.03 6.72
C PHE A 253 2.42 3.51 5.57
N PRO A 254 3.25 2.48 5.81
CA PRO A 254 4.18 1.96 4.80
C PRO A 254 3.49 1.41 3.55
N PHE A 255 2.22 1.03 3.64
CA PHE A 255 1.43 0.52 2.51
C PHE A 255 0.89 1.60 1.57
N PHE A 256 0.99 2.90 1.89
CA PHE A 256 0.55 3.96 0.97
C PHE A 256 1.70 4.62 0.19
N ILE A 257 2.94 4.16 0.36
CA ILE A 257 4.10 4.74 -0.31
C ILE A 257 4.34 4.22 -1.74
N VAL A 258 3.68 3.12 -2.10
CA VAL A 258 3.84 2.42 -3.39
C VAL A 258 2.52 1.81 -3.83
N THR A 259 2.25 1.86 -5.13
CA THR A 259 1.07 1.22 -5.73
C THR A 259 1.30 -0.29 -5.89
N THR A 260 0.39 -1.05 -5.30
CA THR A 260 0.16 -2.47 -5.59
C THR A 260 -1.34 -2.73 -5.45
N PRO A 261 -1.88 -3.81 -6.04
CA PRO A 261 -3.30 -4.13 -5.90
C PRO A 261 -3.72 -4.32 -4.43
N GLN A 262 -2.83 -4.90 -3.62
CA GLN A 262 -3.05 -5.05 -2.18
C GLN A 262 -3.19 -3.69 -1.48
N ASN A 263 -2.31 -2.73 -1.79
CA ASN A 263 -2.31 -1.41 -1.19
C ASN A 263 -3.52 -0.57 -1.61
N LEU A 264 -3.96 -0.70 -2.87
CA LEU A 264 -5.19 -0.07 -3.35
C LEU A 264 -6.42 -0.67 -2.65
N ALA A 265 -6.46 -2.00 -2.49
CA ALA A 265 -7.55 -2.65 -1.76
C ALA A 265 -7.56 -2.31 -0.26
N TYR A 266 -6.39 -2.08 0.37
CA TYR A 266 -6.29 -1.53 1.72
C TYR A 266 -6.90 -0.14 1.82
N LEU A 267 -6.65 0.74 0.84
CA LEU A 267 -7.29 2.04 0.80
C LEU A 267 -8.82 1.90 0.73
N PHE A 268 -9.35 1.07 -0.17
CA PHE A 268 -10.80 0.84 -0.28
C PHE A 268 -11.40 0.24 1.01
N LEU A 269 -10.74 -0.72 1.65
CA LEU A 269 -11.16 -1.27 2.94
C LEU A 269 -11.18 -0.20 4.03
N LEU A 270 -10.14 0.62 4.13
CA LEU A 270 -10.06 1.68 5.15
C LEU A 270 -11.14 2.74 4.94
N LEU A 271 -11.42 3.12 3.69
CA LEU A 271 -12.53 4.01 3.35
C LEU A 271 -13.88 3.36 3.68
N ALA A 272 -14.07 2.07 3.39
CA ALA A 272 -15.30 1.35 3.76
C ALA A 272 -15.52 1.34 5.28
N ILE A 273 -14.47 1.18 6.07
CA ILE A 273 -14.50 1.27 7.53
C ILE A 273 -14.95 2.67 7.98
N LEU A 274 -14.30 3.73 7.47
CA LEU A 274 -14.61 5.10 7.88
C LEU A 274 -16.02 5.55 7.45
N PHE A 275 -16.44 5.19 6.24
CA PHE A 275 -17.81 5.46 5.76
C PHE A 275 -18.84 4.64 6.54
N GLY A 276 -18.52 3.40 6.87
CA GLY A 276 -19.37 2.53 7.67
C GLY A 276 -19.70 3.08 9.05
N LEU A 277 -18.76 3.77 9.71
CA LEU A 277 -18.97 4.40 11.02
C LEU A 277 -19.99 5.54 11.02
N VAL A 278 -20.29 6.10 9.83
CA VAL A 278 -21.25 7.19 9.64
C VAL A 278 -22.40 6.80 8.71
N CYS A 279 -22.61 5.50 8.49
CA CYS A 279 -23.69 4.98 7.68
C CYS A 279 -25.05 5.31 8.31
N LYS A 280 -25.84 6.18 7.66
CA LYS A 280 -27.16 6.61 8.18
C LYS A 280 -28.32 6.15 7.31
N ASN A 281 -28.08 5.98 6.02
CA ASN A 281 -29.13 5.70 5.04
C ASN A 281 -28.66 4.67 4.00
N TYR A 282 -29.58 4.28 3.13
CA TYR A 282 -29.31 3.29 2.10
C TYR A 282 -28.25 3.75 1.09
N TYR A 283 -28.17 5.05 0.78
CA TYR A 283 -27.13 5.58 -0.10
C TYR A 283 -25.73 5.40 0.50
N ASP A 284 -25.54 5.73 1.78
CA ASP A 284 -24.26 5.49 2.47
C ASP A 284 -23.88 4.01 2.42
N TYR A 285 -24.86 3.13 2.66
CA TYR A 285 -24.66 1.69 2.59
C TYR A 285 -24.27 1.20 1.18
N LEU A 286 -24.88 1.75 0.12
CA LEU A 286 -24.49 1.47 -1.27
C LEU A 286 -23.05 1.88 -1.57
N VAL A 287 -22.60 3.05 -1.08
CA VAL A 287 -21.21 3.50 -1.25
C VAL A 287 -20.25 2.54 -0.55
N ILE A 288 -20.60 2.04 0.64
CA ILE A 288 -19.79 1.07 1.37
C ILE A 288 -19.73 -0.28 0.63
N ILE A 289 -20.85 -0.76 0.08
CA ILE A 289 -20.87 -1.95 -0.78
C ILE A 289 -19.96 -1.77 -1.99
N LEU A 290 -20.02 -0.61 -2.64
CA LEU A 290 -19.21 -0.31 -3.81
C LEU A 290 -17.70 -0.30 -3.46
N LEU A 291 -17.32 0.29 -2.32
CA LEU A 291 -15.94 0.24 -1.82
C LEU A 291 -15.50 -1.20 -1.53
N ALA A 292 -16.36 -2.01 -0.89
CA ALA A 292 -16.05 -3.42 -0.64
C ALA A 292 -15.92 -4.24 -1.93
N ALA A 293 -16.78 -4.01 -2.91
CA ALA A 293 -16.72 -4.67 -4.22
C ALA A 293 -15.45 -4.26 -5.00
N ALA A 294 -15.09 -2.97 -4.97
CA ALA A 294 -13.84 -2.49 -5.55
C ALA A 294 -12.61 -3.08 -4.83
N ALA A 295 -12.64 -3.21 -3.50
CA ALA A 295 -11.60 -3.91 -2.75
C ALA A 295 -11.50 -5.40 -3.15
N LEU A 296 -12.63 -6.09 -3.28
CA LEU A 296 -12.70 -7.52 -3.61
C LEU A 296 -12.17 -7.84 -5.00
N ILE A 297 -12.57 -7.07 -6.01
CA ILE A 297 -12.10 -7.27 -7.39
C ILE A 297 -10.65 -6.81 -7.60
N THR A 298 -10.16 -5.92 -6.74
CA THR A 298 -8.75 -5.50 -6.74
C THR A 298 -7.89 -6.53 -6.02
N GLN A 299 -8.27 -6.95 -4.81
CA GLN A 299 -7.54 -7.96 -4.06
C GLN A 299 -8.42 -8.64 -2.98
N PRO A 300 -8.73 -9.94 -3.13
CA PRO A 300 -9.64 -10.64 -2.21
C PRO A 300 -9.22 -10.63 -0.75
N LEU A 301 -7.91 -10.58 -0.46
CA LEU A 301 -7.41 -10.57 0.91
C LEU A 301 -7.99 -9.41 1.74
N ALA A 302 -8.08 -8.21 1.17
CA ALA A 302 -8.70 -7.05 1.81
C ALA A 302 -10.20 -6.90 1.49
N GLY A 303 -10.63 -7.36 0.32
CA GLY A 303 -12.04 -7.29 -0.07
C GLY A 303 -12.96 -8.21 0.70
N ILE A 304 -12.50 -9.40 1.12
CA ILE A 304 -13.30 -10.31 1.96
C ILE A 304 -13.65 -9.66 3.30
N PRO A 305 -12.69 -9.12 4.09
CA PRO A 305 -13.01 -8.33 5.27
C PRO A 305 -13.95 -7.14 5.00
N ALA A 306 -13.79 -6.45 3.85
CA ALA A 306 -14.69 -5.37 3.48
C ALA A 306 -16.13 -5.85 3.22
N ALA A 307 -16.30 -6.99 2.54
CA ALA A 307 -17.60 -7.61 2.31
C ALA A 307 -18.25 -8.09 3.62
N LEU A 308 -17.45 -8.64 4.54
CA LEU A 308 -17.91 -9.03 5.88
C LEU A 308 -18.36 -7.81 6.71
N LEU A 309 -17.69 -6.66 6.56
CA LEU A 309 -18.15 -5.40 7.13
C LEU A 309 -19.52 -5.00 6.57
N CYS A 310 -19.71 -5.05 5.25
CA CYS A 310 -21.02 -4.76 4.64
C CYS A 310 -22.10 -5.65 5.23
N ALA A 311 -21.86 -6.97 5.29
CA ALA A 311 -22.81 -7.91 5.89
C ALA A 311 -23.09 -7.59 7.37
N GLY A 312 -22.05 -7.26 8.15
CA GLY A 312 -22.18 -6.85 9.55
C GLY A 312 -23.01 -5.58 9.74
N LEU A 313 -22.86 -4.59 8.85
CA LEU A 313 -23.66 -3.37 8.83
C LEU A 313 -25.12 -3.65 8.43
N ALA A 314 -25.34 -4.53 7.44
CA ALA A 314 -26.68 -4.98 7.06
C ALA A 314 -27.42 -5.62 8.25
N VAL A 315 -26.74 -6.52 8.98
CA VAL A 315 -27.30 -7.13 10.19
C VAL A 315 -27.56 -6.07 11.27
N TYR A 316 -26.63 -5.13 11.48
CA TYR A 316 -26.75 -4.06 12.46
C TYR A 316 -28.01 -3.21 12.24
N HIS A 317 -28.17 -2.71 11.02
CA HIS A 317 -29.28 -1.85 10.63
C HIS A 317 -30.59 -2.60 10.30
N SER A 318 -30.58 -3.94 10.26
CA SER A 318 -31.80 -4.71 10.01
C SER A 318 -32.85 -4.53 11.12
N GLY A 319 -34.13 -4.57 10.78
CA GLY A 319 -35.23 -4.59 11.78
C GLY A 319 -35.47 -5.96 12.43
N LYS A 320 -34.78 -7.03 11.97
CA LYS A 320 -35.08 -8.43 12.31
C LYS A 320 -34.40 -8.88 13.62
N ILE A 321 -34.81 -8.31 14.75
CA ILE A 321 -34.17 -8.49 16.07
C ILE A 321 -33.98 -9.97 16.45
N LYS A 322 -34.97 -10.85 16.20
CA LYS A 322 -34.94 -12.27 16.59
C LYS A 322 -33.76 -13.06 15.99
N PHE A 323 -33.32 -12.72 14.78
CA PHE A 323 -32.27 -13.46 14.06
C PHE A 323 -30.89 -12.80 14.13
N LYS A 324 -30.79 -11.55 14.60
CA LYS A 324 -29.53 -10.79 14.61
C LYS A 324 -28.38 -11.55 15.29
N LYS A 325 -28.63 -12.18 16.44
CA LYS A 325 -27.59 -12.89 17.18
C LYS A 325 -26.99 -14.06 16.38
N TYR A 326 -27.81 -14.82 15.68
CA TYR A 326 -27.37 -15.95 14.87
C TYR A 326 -26.67 -15.50 13.60
N LEU A 327 -27.17 -14.43 12.97
CA LEU A 327 -26.52 -13.82 11.81
C LEU A 327 -25.13 -13.28 12.17
N TYR A 328 -24.99 -12.59 13.30
CA TYR A 328 -23.68 -12.15 13.78
C TYR A 328 -22.75 -13.31 14.09
N ALA A 329 -23.22 -14.33 14.83
CA ALA A 329 -22.40 -15.50 15.13
C ALA A 329 -21.90 -16.18 13.84
N GLY A 330 -22.78 -16.39 12.86
CA GLY A 330 -22.41 -16.95 11.55
C GLY A 330 -21.39 -16.09 10.81
N LEU A 331 -21.58 -14.77 10.77
CA LEU A 331 -20.63 -13.84 10.15
C LEU A 331 -19.25 -13.88 10.82
N LEU A 332 -19.19 -13.96 12.15
CA LEU A 332 -17.93 -14.02 12.88
C LEU A 332 -17.22 -15.36 12.65
N VAL A 333 -17.95 -16.47 12.57
CA VAL A 333 -17.38 -17.79 12.21
C VAL A 333 -16.79 -17.75 10.80
N ILE A 334 -17.52 -17.17 9.83
CA ILE A 334 -17.02 -16.98 8.46
C ILE A 334 -15.76 -16.11 8.47
N ALA A 335 -15.77 -15.00 9.22
CA ALA A 335 -14.62 -14.10 9.32
C ALA A 335 -13.37 -14.77 9.89
N VAL A 336 -13.53 -15.71 10.84
CA VAL A 336 -12.41 -16.51 11.38
C VAL A 336 -11.89 -17.50 10.34
N GLY A 337 -12.78 -18.27 9.70
CA GLY A 337 -12.40 -19.43 8.90
C GLY A 337 -12.09 -19.18 7.42
N LEU A 338 -12.68 -18.15 6.80
CA LEU A 338 -12.69 -18.02 5.34
C LEU A 338 -11.30 -17.79 4.73
N LEU A 339 -10.51 -16.85 5.27
CA LEU A 339 -9.17 -16.58 4.75
C LEU A 339 -8.21 -17.77 4.94
N PRO A 340 -8.13 -18.41 6.13
CA PRO A 340 -7.35 -19.63 6.32
C PRO A 340 -7.80 -20.77 5.40
N ALA A 341 -9.10 -20.96 5.22
CA ALA A 341 -9.62 -21.97 4.29
C ALA A 341 -9.13 -21.72 2.87
N LEU A 342 -9.20 -20.47 2.38
CA LEU A 342 -8.69 -20.11 1.05
C LEU A 342 -7.18 -20.34 0.92
N PHE A 343 -6.39 -19.97 1.93
CA PHE A 343 -4.95 -20.24 1.95
C PHE A 343 -4.65 -21.74 1.91
N TYR A 344 -5.38 -22.54 2.67
CA TYR A 344 -5.25 -23.99 2.66
C TYR A 344 -5.53 -24.58 1.27
N PHE A 345 -6.61 -24.16 0.62
CA PHE A 345 -6.93 -24.61 -0.75
C PHE A 345 -5.88 -24.15 -1.78
N LEU A 346 -5.37 -22.93 -1.66
CA LEU A 346 -4.30 -22.43 -2.55
C LEU A 346 -3.01 -23.25 -2.39
N ASN A 347 -2.61 -23.53 -1.15
CA ASN A 347 -1.40 -24.31 -0.89
C ASN A 347 -1.50 -25.74 -1.43
N LYS A 348 -2.68 -26.36 -1.40
CA LYS A 348 -2.89 -27.71 -1.95
C LYS A 348 -2.75 -27.76 -3.48
N ASN A 349 -3.08 -26.68 -4.17
CA ASN A 349 -3.19 -26.66 -5.63
C ASN A 349 -1.97 -26.07 -6.35
N LEU A 350 -1.00 -25.50 -5.62
CA LEU A 350 0.20 -24.89 -6.20
C LEU A 350 1.42 -25.79 -6.02
N PRO A 351 2.32 -25.87 -7.03
CA PRO A 351 3.55 -26.65 -6.92
C PRO A 351 4.45 -26.10 -5.81
N ALA A 352 5.06 -27.00 -5.03
CA ALA A 352 5.94 -26.62 -3.94
C ALA A 352 7.25 -25.99 -4.47
N ALA A 353 7.65 -24.88 -3.88
CA ALA A 353 8.89 -24.15 -4.19
C ALA A 353 10.15 -24.75 -3.53
N GLY A 354 10.00 -25.79 -2.71
CA GLY A 354 11.08 -26.43 -1.94
C GLY A 354 10.65 -26.76 -0.51
N ALA A 355 11.36 -27.68 0.16
CA ALA A 355 10.94 -28.24 1.44
C ALA A 355 11.33 -27.38 2.66
N ASN A 356 10.40 -27.37 3.64
CA ASN A 356 10.58 -27.39 5.10
C ASN A 356 10.30 -26.16 5.97
N ALA A 357 9.68 -26.54 7.10
CA ALA A 357 9.31 -25.89 8.35
C ALA A 357 8.14 -24.90 8.31
N ALA A 358 7.04 -25.30 8.95
CA ALA A 358 6.03 -24.38 9.44
C ALA A 358 6.73 -23.26 10.22
N ALA A 359 6.41 -22.01 9.92
CA ALA A 359 6.92 -20.87 10.66
C ALA A 359 6.63 -21.09 12.15
N ALA A 360 7.68 -21.33 12.94
CA ALA A 360 7.55 -21.29 14.38
C ALA A 360 7.06 -19.88 14.75
N LEU A 361 6.14 -19.79 15.72
CA LEU A 361 5.78 -18.54 16.38
C LEU A 361 6.99 -18.00 17.15
N ASN A 362 8.03 -17.57 16.44
CA ASN A 362 9.24 -17.01 17.00
C ASN A 362 9.02 -15.52 17.15
N GLY A 363 8.52 -15.12 18.32
CA GLY A 363 8.37 -13.72 18.65
C GLY A 363 8.11 -13.52 20.12
N ASN A 364 8.99 -12.79 20.78
CA ASN A 364 8.73 -12.16 22.07
C ASN A 364 7.61 -11.13 21.87
N LEU A 365 6.35 -11.59 21.84
CA LEU A 365 5.15 -10.80 21.58
C LEU A 365 5.04 -9.62 22.57
N PHE A 366 5.51 -9.83 23.80
CA PHE A 366 5.39 -8.93 24.94
C PHE A 366 6.71 -8.26 25.36
N GLY A 367 7.82 -8.50 24.67
CA GLY A 367 9.09 -7.85 24.96
C GLY A 367 9.12 -6.38 24.52
N LEU A 368 9.45 -5.48 25.45
CA LEU A 368 9.92 -4.15 25.12
C LEU A 368 11.31 -4.27 24.49
N ASN A 369 11.48 -3.70 23.32
CA ASN A 369 12.77 -3.71 22.64
C ASN A 369 13.45 -2.36 22.85
N SER A 370 14.59 -2.37 23.54
CA SER A 370 15.47 -1.21 23.64
C SER A 370 16.38 -1.13 22.42
N ALA A 371 16.53 0.07 21.88
CA ALA A 371 17.58 0.41 20.94
C ALA A 371 18.87 0.67 21.74
N SER A 372 19.94 -0.10 21.52
CA SER A 372 21.21 0.03 22.26
C SER A 372 22.39 0.31 21.32
N GLN A 373 22.36 1.45 20.63
CA GLN A 373 23.53 1.97 19.89
C GLN A 373 23.88 3.39 20.35
N SER A 374 24.98 3.95 19.84
CA SER A 374 25.52 5.26 20.24
C SER A 374 24.71 6.48 19.78
N ASN A 375 23.78 6.34 18.82
CA ASN A 375 23.03 7.46 18.26
C ASN A 375 21.69 7.69 19.00
N TRP A 376 21.62 8.72 19.84
CA TRP A 376 20.43 9.03 20.65
C TRP A 376 19.16 9.30 19.81
N LEU A 377 19.29 9.94 18.65
CA LEU A 377 18.15 10.25 17.79
C LEU A 377 17.59 8.98 17.16
N LEU A 378 18.46 8.13 16.62
CA LEU A 378 18.05 6.82 16.12
C LEU A 378 17.54 5.92 17.26
N ASN A 379 18.11 5.99 18.48
CA ASN A 379 17.58 5.28 19.65
C ASN A 379 16.13 5.67 19.92
N PHE A 380 15.80 6.96 19.90
CA PHE A 380 14.41 7.41 20.06
C PHE A 380 13.51 6.88 18.94
N LEU A 381 13.94 7.01 17.67
CA LEU A 381 13.18 6.53 16.51
C LEU A 381 12.91 5.03 16.57
N TYR A 382 13.92 4.23 16.90
CA TYR A 382 13.81 2.77 16.96
C TYR A 382 13.11 2.29 18.22
N PHE A 383 13.26 2.99 19.35
CA PHE A 383 12.44 2.74 20.53
C PHE A 383 10.97 2.96 20.21
N TYR A 384 10.64 4.08 19.55
CA TYR A 384 9.28 4.35 19.10
C TYR A 384 8.78 3.29 18.10
N GLY A 385 9.56 2.98 17.06
CA GLY A 385 9.17 2.03 16.02
C GLY A 385 9.01 0.59 16.50
N PHE A 386 9.96 0.07 17.29
CA PHE A 386 9.89 -1.30 17.81
C PHE A 386 8.75 -1.49 18.82
N ASN A 387 8.38 -0.42 19.54
CA ASN A 387 7.33 -0.46 20.56
C ASN A 387 6.00 0.13 20.07
N LEU A 388 5.88 0.48 18.77
CA LEU A 388 4.67 1.04 18.19
C LEU A 388 3.45 0.12 18.38
N LYS A 389 3.64 -1.21 18.33
CA LYS A 389 2.59 -2.20 18.63
C LYS A 389 1.99 -2.03 20.02
N PHE A 390 2.78 -1.67 21.03
CA PHE A 390 2.31 -1.42 22.39
C PHE A 390 1.59 -0.08 22.49
N ALA A 391 2.11 0.96 21.85
CA ALA A 391 1.43 2.25 21.77
C ALA A 391 0.04 2.12 21.12
N ILE A 392 -0.04 1.39 19.99
CA ILE A 392 -1.31 1.06 19.32
C ILE A 392 -2.20 0.24 20.27
N GLY A 393 -1.66 -0.80 20.92
CA GLY A 393 -2.42 -1.62 21.87
C GLY A 393 -3.03 -0.80 23.02
N LEU A 394 -2.25 0.11 23.62
CA LEU A 394 -2.74 1.01 24.67
C LEU A 394 -3.82 1.97 24.17
N LEU A 395 -3.66 2.53 22.97
CA LEU A 395 -4.69 3.37 22.35
C LEU A 395 -5.96 2.58 22.05
N VAL A 396 -5.85 1.33 21.60
CA VAL A 396 -7.01 0.46 21.37
C VAL A 396 -7.72 0.15 22.68
N ILE A 397 -6.99 -0.25 23.73
CA ILE A 397 -7.57 -0.57 25.04
C ILE A 397 -8.25 0.67 25.64
N GLY A 398 -7.58 1.82 25.61
CA GLY A 398 -8.16 3.09 26.06
C GLY A 398 -9.44 3.46 25.30
N GLY A 399 -9.44 3.26 23.98
CA GLY A 399 -10.58 3.53 23.12
C GLY A 399 -11.75 2.59 23.40
N ILE A 400 -11.47 1.30 23.62
CA ILE A 400 -12.48 0.30 24.02
C ILE A 400 -13.06 0.66 25.39
N PHE A 401 -12.23 1.03 26.37
CA PHE A 401 -12.71 1.45 27.69
C PHE A 401 -13.65 2.66 27.60
N ILE A 402 -13.29 3.68 26.81
CA ILE A 402 -14.14 4.84 26.56
C ILE A 402 -15.43 4.41 25.83
N ALA A 403 -15.33 3.57 24.81
CA ALA A 403 -16.49 3.08 24.06
C ALA A 403 -17.45 2.25 24.94
N ILE A 404 -16.95 1.50 25.92
CA ILE A 404 -17.76 0.79 26.93
C ILE A 404 -18.47 1.80 27.84
N LYS A 405 -17.75 2.83 28.32
CA LYS A 405 -18.36 3.90 29.13
C LYS A 405 -19.48 4.63 28.38
N TYR A 406 -19.31 4.83 27.08
CA TYR A 406 -20.27 5.50 26.19
C TYR A 406 -20.98 4.52 25.25
N ARG A 407 -21.33 3.32 25.75
CA ARG A 407 -21.81 2.18 24.97
C ARG A 407 -22.95 2.53 24.01
N GLU A 408 -23.89 3.35 24.45
CA GLU A 408 -25.05 3.78 23.66
C GLU A 408 -24.66 4.55 22.39
N GLN A 409 -23.66 5.41 22.48
CA GLN A 409 -23.16 6.21 21.36
C GLN A 409 -22.20 5.40 20.48
N CYS A 410 -21.48 4.44 21.09
CA CYS A 410 -20.45 3.64 20.42
C CYS A 410 -20.92 2.23 20.03
N ARG A 411 -22.24 1.94 20.03
CA ARG A 411 -22.79 0.60 19.74
C ARG A 411 -22.23 -0.01 18.46
N LEU A 412 -22.14 0.79 17.41
CA LEU A 412 -21.62 0.36 16.12
C LEU A 412 -20.15 -0.06 16.21
N GLY A 413 -19.35 0.60 17.04
CA GLY A 413 -17.93 0.26 17.24
C GLY A 413 -17.71 -1.19 17.68
N PHE A 414 -18.65 -1.79 18.41
CA PHE A 414 -18.54 -3.19 18.83
C PHE A 414 -18.68 -4.19 17.66
N VAL A 415 -19.34 -3.82 16.55
CA VAL A 415 -19.32 -4.63 15.31
C VAL A 415 -17.91 -4.68 14.73
N TYR A 416 -17.21 -3.53 14.72
CA TYR A 416 -15.83 -3.42 14.26
C TYR A 416 -14.88 -4.19 15.19
N LEU A 417 -15.07 -4.08 16.51
CA LEU A 417 -14.30 -4.84 17.48
C LEU A 417 -14.46 -6.35 17.27
N ALA A 418 -15.69 -6.83 17.08
CA ALA A 418 -15.95 -8.25 16.85
C ALA A 418 -15.25 -8.74 15.56
N LEU A 419 -15.33 -7.97 14.47
CA LEU A 419 -14.63 -8.29 13.22
C LEU A 419 -13.10 -8.27 13.39
N ALA A 420 -12.55 -7.30 14.12
CA ALA A 420 -11.12 -7.25 14.43
C ALA A 420 -10.66 -8.49 15.21
N LEU A 421 -11.41 -8.90 16.24
CA LEU A 421 -11.11 -10.10 17.01
C LEU A 421 -11.22 -11.37 16.16
N SER A 422 -12.22 -11.46 15.28
CA SER A 422 -12.33 -12.55 14.31
C SER A 422 -11.13 -12.63 13.37
N LEU A 423 -10.64 -11.48 12.87
CA LEU A 423 -9.44 -11.44 12.02
C LEU A 423 -8.16 -11.78 12.80
N ILE A 424 -8.04 -11.39 14.07
CA ILE A 424 -6.94 -11.82 14.93
C ILE A 424 -6.97 -13.35 15.11
N ALA A 425 -8.14 -13.93 15.38
CA ALA A 425 -8.28 -15.38 15.43
C ALA A 425 -7.96 -16.04 14.08
N SER A 426 -8.39 -15.43 12.96
CA SER A 426 -8.05 -15.87 11.60
C SER A 426 -6.54 -15.86 11.35
N TYR A 427 -5.83 -14.81 11.78
CA TYR A 427 -4.37 -14.72 11.74
C TYR A 427 -3.70 -15.86 12.53
N LEU A 428 -4.18 -16.14 13.75
CA LEU A 428 -3.63 -17.22 14.58
C LEU A 428 -3.77 -18.59 13.90
N ILE A 429 -4.84 -18.82 13.14
CA ILE A 429 -4.99 -20.04 12.33
C ILE A 429 -4.04 -19.99 11.13
N ALA A 430 -3.99 -18.87 10.40
CA ALA A 430 -3.21 -18.73 9.18
C ALA A 430 -1.69 -18.88 9.38
N VAL A 431 -1.13 -18.40 10.50
CA VAL A 431 0.30 -18.59 10.82
C VAL A 431 0.69 -20.08 10.94
N ARG A 432 -0.27 -20.95 11.25
CA ARG A 432 -0.03 -22.40 11.38
C ARG A 432 -0.12 -23.13 10.05
N LEU A 433 -0.50 -22.46 8.96
CA LEU A 433 -0.61 -23.09 7.64
C LEU A 433 0.76 -23.10 6.93
N PRO A 434 1.16 -24.20 6.29
CA PRO A 434 2.33 -24.22 5.44
C PRO A 434 2.06 -23.48 4.13
N PHE A 435 2.98 -22.59 3.71
CA PHE A 435 2.93 -21.90 2.42
C PHE A 435 4.05 -22.43 1.51
N ASN A 436 3.98 -23.70 1.15
CA ASN A 436 5.06 -24.45 0.48
C ASN A 436 5.36 -23.94 -0.93
N PHE A 437 4.43 -23.19 -1.55
CA PHE A 437 4.61 -22.57 -2.85
C PHE A 437 5.47 -21.29 -2.81
N LEU A 438 5.89 -20.85 -1.61
CA LEU A 438 6.75 -19.69 -1.39
C LEU A 438 8.04 -20.11 -0.68
N ILE A 439 9.10 -19.38 -0.94
CA ILE A 439 10.35 -19.48 -0.17
C ILE A 439 10.14 -19.05 1.29
N ASN A 440 10.90 -19.68 2.20
CA ASN A 440 10.68 -19.64 3.65
C ASN A 440 10.51 -18.24 4.23
N TYR A 441 11.32 -17.26 3.82
CA TYR A 441 11.25 -15.91 4.40
C TYR A 441 10.07 -15.06 3.91
N GLU A 442 9.26 -15.54 2.97
CA GLU A 442 8.05 -14.85 2.50
C GLU A 442 6.74 -15.46 3.01
N GLN A 443 6.79 -16.64 3.63
CA GLN A 443 5.59 -17.35 4.08
C GLN A 443 4.79 -16.55 5.13
N ASP A 444 5.48 -15.82 6.00
CA ASP A 444 4.85 -14.99 7.03
C ASP A 444 4.13 -13.74 6.48
N ASN A 445 4.41 -13.34 5.24
CA ASN A 445 3.84 -12.11 4.67
C ASN A 445 2.31 -12.18 4.57
N TYR A 446 1.74 -13.36 4.27
CA TYR A 446 0.29 -13.50 4.08
C TYR A 446 -0.49 -13.45 5.39
N PRO A 447 -0.14 -14.23 6.43
CA PRO A 447 -0.75 -14.07 7.75
C PRO A 447 -0.58 -12.65 8.30
N GLN A 448 0.60 -12.03 8.20
CA GLN A 448 0.82 -10.67 8.73
C GLN A 448 -0.14 -9.63 8.09
N ARG A 449 -0.50 -9.78 6.82
CA ARG A 449 -1.52 -8.93 6.17
C ARG A 449 -2.89 -9.05 6.83
N ILE A 450 -3.28 -10.22 7.35
CA ILE A 450 -4.51 -10.39 8.14
C ILE A 450 -4.45 -9.55 9.41
N LEU A 451 -3.31 -9.55 10.11
CA LEU A 451 -3.13 -8.74 11.31
C LEU A 451 -3.19 -7.23 11.02
N VAL A 452 -2.64 -6.77 9.89
CA VAL A 452 -2.77 -5.38 9.44
C VAL A 452 -4.24 -5.00 9.25
N MET A 453 -5.02 -5.86 8.60
CA MET A 453 -6.46 -5.62 8.39
C MET A 453 -7.23 -5.61 9.71
N ALA A 454 -6.91 -6.49 10.65
CA ALA A 454 -7.46 -6.43 12.00
C ALA A 454 -7.17 -5.06 12.67
N GLY A 455 -5.94 -4.55 12.51
CA GLY A 455 -5.57 -3.20 12.93
C GLY A 455 -6.44 -2.10 12.32
N PHE A 456 -6.82 -2.21 11.05
CA PHE A 456 -7.75 -1.24 10.42
C PHE A 456 -9.12 -1.24 11.08
N PHE A 457 -9.66 -2.41 11.43
CA PHE A 457 -10.93 -2.50 12.16
C PHE A 457 -10.83 -1.97 13.60
N LEU A 458 -9.62 -1.89 14.17
CA LEU A 458 -9.37 -1.27 15.48
C LEU A 458 -9.16 0.25 15.41
N LEU A 459 -9.00 0.84 14.22
CA LEU A 459 -8.81 2.28 14.03
C LEU A 459 -9.87 3.16 14.72
N PRO A 460 -11.18 2.81 14.76
CA PRO A 460 -12.18 3.64 15.44
C PRO A 460 -11.85 3.85 16.93
N PHE A 461 -11.31 2.82 17.60
CA PHE A 461 -10.94 2.89 19.01
C PHE A 461 -9.67 3.73 19.21
N ILE A 462 -8.69 3.59 18.33
CA ILE A 462 -7.50 4.46 18.33
C ILE A 462 -7.93 5.92 18.21
N ILE A 463 -8.83 6.23 17.28
CA ILE A 463 -9.36 7.58 17.07
C ILE A 463 -10.06 8.11 18.33
N ILE A 464 -10.93 7.33 18.97
CA ILE A 464 -11.60 7.72 20.22
C ILE A 464 -10.57 8.06 21.30
N SER A 465 -9.54 7.24 21.46
CA SER A 465 -8.50 7.44 22.46
C SER A 465 -7.66 8.69 22.21
N VAL A 466 -7.23 8.90 20.96
CA VAL A 466 -6.44 10.08 20.60
C VAL A 466 -7.29 11.34 20.72
N TYR A 467 -8.56 11.31 20.30
CA TYR A 467 -9.48 12.44 20.50
C TYR A 467 -9.61 12.82 21.98
N ALA A 468 -9.88 11.84 22.85
CA ALA A 468 -10.02 12.09 24.28
C ALA A 468 -8.73 12.62 24.92
N LEU A 469 -7.56 12.16 24.45
CA LEU A 469 -6.26 12.69 24.87
C LEU A 469 -6.10 14.16 24.42
N LEU A 470 -6.39 14.46 23.16
CA LEU A 470 -6.31 15.81 22.61
C LEU A 470 -7.25 16.78 23.33
N GLU A 471 -8.47 16.37 23.66
CA GLU A 471 -9.42 17.17 24.41
C GLU A 471 -8.90 17.52 25.81
N LYS A 472 -8.32 16.56 26.52
CA LYS A 472 -7.68 16.80 27.83
C LYS A 472 -6.52 17.77 27.74
N ILE A 473 -5.66 17.63 26.72
CA ILE A 473 -4.52 18.52 26.49
C ILE A 473 -4.99 19.94 26.13
N TYR A 474 -6.06 20.05 25.34
CA TYR A 474 -6.64 21.33 24.96
C TYR A 474 -7.15 22.15 26.15
N GLN A 475 -7.52 21.49 27.25
CA GLN A 475 -7.94 22.15 28.49
C GLN A 475 -6.76 22.55 29.40
N LYS A 476 -5.52 22.17 29.07
CA LYS A 476 -4.32 22.51 29.86
C LYS A 476 -3.75 23.88 29.49
N ASN A 477 -2.77 24.32 30.29
CA ASN A 477 -2.05 25.57 30.05
C ASN A 477 -1.24 25.54 28.74
N ASN A 478 -0.77 26.70 28.29
CA ASN A 478 -0.07 26.84 27.03
C ASN A 478 1.26 26.08 26.99
N PHE A 479 1.93 25.89 28.13
CA PHE A 479 3.16 25.12 28.22
C PHE A 479 2.95 23.64 27.88
N ILE A 480 1.92 23.01 28.46
CA ILE A 480 1.58 21.60 28.18
C ILE A 480 1.15 21.45 26.71
N LYS A 481 0.34 22.40 26.19
CA LYS A 481 -0.07 22.41 24.77
C LYS A 481 1.12 22.49 23.83
N ALA A 482 2.04 23.43 24.07
CA ALA A 482 3.25 23.61 23.27
C ALA A 482 4.14 22.37 23.32
N SER A 483 4.35 21.81 24.51
CA SER A 483 5.13 20.58 24.72
C SER A 483 4.54 19.41 23.93
N PHE A 484 3.22 19.24 23.97
CA PHE A 484 2.54 18.20 23.19
C PHE A 484 2.63 18.43 21.68
N ILE A 485 2.52 19.68 21.20
CA ILE A 485 2.68 20.01 19.78
C ILE A 485 4.08 19.63 19.30
N VAL A 486 5.13 19.96 20.06
CA VAL A 486 6.51 19.57 19.75
C VAL A 486 6.63 18.05 19.71
N PHE A 487 6.11 17.36 20.71
CA PHE A 487 6.10 15.90 20.76
C PHE A 487 5.38 15.28 19.56
N LEU A 488 4.21 15.81 19.17
CA LEU A 488 3.45 15.34 18.03
C LEU A 488 4.20 15.52 16.71
N VAL A 489 4.85 16.67 16.50
CA VAL A 489 5.66 16.94 15.30
C VAL A 489 6.85 15.98 15.21
N LEU A 490 7.51 15.70 16.34
CA LEU A 490 8.59 14.71 16.39
C LEU A 490 8.09 13.30 16.08
N LEU A 491 6.93 12.91 16.60
CA LEU A 491 6.30 11.62 16.29
C LEU A 491 5.93 11.50 14.81
N ILE A 492 5.31 12.52 14.21
CA ILE A 492 4.94 12.47 12.78
C ILE A 492 6.21 12.35 11.91
N SER A 493 7.28 13.07 12.25
CA SER A 493 8.56 12.97 11.55
C SER A 493 9.23 11.61 11.73
N ALA A 494 9.15 11.03 12.93
CA ALA A 494 9.61 9.68 13.20
C ALA A 494 8.82 8.65 12.38
N SER A 495 7.50 8.80 12.34
CA SER A 495 6.61 7.92 11.59
C SER A 495 6.81 8.04 10.09
N LEU A 496 7.14 9.23 9.58
CA LEU A 496 7.58 9.39 8.19
C LEU A 496 8.83 8.55 7.94
N TYR A 497 9.89 8.71 8.75
CA TYR A 497 11.12 7.94 8.60
C TYR A 497 10.87 6.42 8.60
N LEU A 498 10.07 5.94 9.55
CA LEU A 498 9.74 4.53 9.76
C LEU A 498 8.76 3.95 8.71
N SER A 499 7.99 4.79 8.02
CA SER A 499 7.08 4.35 6.95
C SER A 499 7.83 3.96 5.67
N TYR A 500 9.10 4.32 5.54
CA TYR A 500 9.92 4.02 4.39
C TYR A 500 10.96 2.92 4.69
N PRO A 501 11.49 2.25 3.65
CA PRO A 501 12.65 1.36 3.79
C PRO A 501 13.83 2.07 4.45
N ARG A 502 14.60 1.34 5.25
CA ARG A 502 15.69 1.89 6.09
C ARG A 502 16.98 1.15 5.85
N SER A 503 18.08 1.88 5.92
CA SER A 503 19.44 1.34 5.84
C SER A 503 20.31 2.17 6.74
N ASP A 504 20.44 1.70 7.97
CA ASP A 504 21.16 2.33 9.07
C ASP A 504 21.66 1.25 10.05
N ASP A 505 22.29 1.67 11.14
CA ASP A 505 22.94 0.78 12.12
C ASP A 505 21.96 -0.12 12.91
N TYR A 506 20.65 0.09 12.80
CA TYR A 506 19.62 -0.71 13.48
C TYR A 506 18.82 -1.58 12.51
N PHE A 507 18.63 -1.11 11.27
CA PHE A 507 17.82 -1.82 10.30
C PHE A 507 18.37 -1.71 8.89
N ASN A 508 18.43 -2.87 8.22
CA ASN A 508 18.82 -2.96 6.82
C ASN A 508 17.72 -3.65 6.01
N SER A 509 16.89 -2.85 5.34
CA SER A 509 15.90 -3.32 4.39
C SER A 509 16.58 -4.11 3.26
N ARG A 510 16.01 -5.28 2.94
CA ARG A 510 16.57 -6.16 1.90
C ARG A 510 16.19 -5.74 0.48
N GLY A 511 15.10 -4.99 0.32
CA GLY A 511 14.64 -4.47 -0.98
C GLY A 511 15.50 -3.30 -1.45
N ARG A 512 15.80 -3.27 -2.75
CA ARG A 512 16.53 -2.17 -3.42
C ARG A 512 15.67 -1.52 -4.50
N SER A 513 16.02 -0.30 -4.88
CA SER A 513 15.51 0.34 -6.08
C SER A 513 16.15 -0.24 -7.34
N LEU A 514 15.40 -0.16 -8.44
CA LEU A 514 15.92 -0.44 -9.77
C LEU A 514 16.97 0.62 -10.15
N SER A 515 18.11 0.20 -10.70
CA SER A 515 19.16 1.12 -11.12
C SER A 515 19.29 1.29 -12.63
N ALA A 516 19.92 2.39 -13.06
CA ALA A 516 20.28 2.61 -14.46
C ALA A 516 21.26 1.53 -14.97
N ALA A 517 22.17 1.05 -14.12
CA ALA A 517 23.10 -0.02 -14.46
C ALA A 517 22.36 -1.36 -14.71
N ASP A 518 21.28 -1.63 -13.97
CA ASP A 518 20.44 -2.81 -14.23
C ASP A 518 19.76 -2.71 -15.60
N ILE A 519 19.23 -1.53 -15.95
CA ILE A 519 18.60 -1.29 -17.26
C ILE A 519 19.62 -1.44 -18.40
N GLN A 520 20.82 -0.88 -18.24
CA GLN A 520 21.90 -1.02 -19.23
C GLN A 520 22.31 -2.48 -19.42
N ALA A 521 22.45 -3.22 -18.32
CA ALA A 521 22.83 -4.63 -18.36
C ALA A 521 21.80 -5.48 -19.12
N VAL A 522 20.50 -5.32 -18.85
CA VAL A 522 19.46 -6.12 -19.53
C VAL A 522 19.31 -5.75 -21.01
N ASN A 523 19.50 -4.47 -21.36
CA ASN A 523 19.54 -4.03 -22.76
C ASN A 523 20.72 -4.64 -23.50
N TRP A 524 21.91 -4.59 -22.91
CA TRP A 524 23.10 -5.20 -23.51
C TRP A 524 22.96 -6.71 -23.70
N ILE A 525 22.47 -7.44 -22.68
CA ILE A 525 22.22 -8.89 -22.80
C ILE A 525 21.28 -9.17 -23.98
N ASN A 526 20.21 -8.38 -24.09
CA ASN A 526 19.20 -8.57 -25.12
C ASN A 526 19.71 -8.27 -26.53
N GLU A 527 20.65 -7.35 -26.69
CA GLU A 527 21.28 -7.00 -27.97
C GLU A 527 22.42 -7.95 -28.34
N ARG A 528 23.18 -8.42 -27.34
CA ARG A 528 24.34 -9.30 -27.52
C ARG A 528 23.97 -10.74 -27.83
N ALA A 529 22.86 -11.23 -27.28
CA ALA A 529 22.48 -12.62 -27.44
C ALA A 529 22.18 -12.99 -28.90
N SER A 530 22.95 -13.93 -29.44
CA SER A 530 22.82 -14.41 -30.83
C SER A 530 21.78 -15.51 -30.99
N SER A 531 21.35 -16.12 -29.89
CA SER A 531 20.38 -17.22 -29.87
C SER A 531 19.43 -17.13 -28.66
N ALA A 532 18.61 -18.15 -28.44
CA ALA A 532 17.81 -18.21 -27.22
C ALA A 532 18.72 -18.27 -25.99
N TYR A 533 18.40 -17.45 -24.98
CA TYR A 533 19.21 -17.31 -23.78
C TYR A 533 18.36 -17.26 -22.51
N LEU A 534 18.98 -17.60 -21.39
CA LEU A 534 18.44 -17.34 -20.05
C LEU A 534 19.37 -16.44 -19.26
N VAL A 535 18.83 -15.84 -18.20
CA VAL A 535 19.60 -15.03 -17.27
C VAL A 535 19.39 -15.52 -15.84
N LEU A 536 20.48 -15.62 -15.08
CA LEU A 536 20.50 -15.83 -13.64
C LEU A 536 20.81 -14.49 -12.98
N ALA A 537 19.84 -13.92 -12.29
CA ALA A 537 19.91 -12.58 -11.74
C ALA A 537 19.06 -12.41 -10.47
N ASN A 538 19.30 -11.33 -9.73
CA ASN A 538 18.44 -10.97 -8.61
C ASN A 538 17.14 -10.29 -9.07
N GLN A 539 16.28 -10.00 -8.09
CA GLN A 539 14.94 -9.46 -8.33
C GLN A 539 14.96 -8.11 -9.07
N GLN A 540 15.92 -7.21 -8.80
CA GLN A 540 15.93 -5.86 -9.41
C GLN A 540 16.34 -5.91 -10.88
N VAL A 541 17.29 -6.77 -11.23
CA VAL A 541 17.65 -7.01 -12.63
C VAL A 541 16.49 -7.68 -13.40
N SER A 542 15.79 -8.63 -12.79
CA SER A 542 14.56 -9.18 -13.38
C SER A 542 13.46 -8.14 -13.56
N ALA A 543 13.29 -7.22 -12.59
CA ALA A 543 12.38 -6.09 -12.70
C ALA A 543 12.78 -5.14 -13.84
N ALA A 544 14.09 -4.93 -14.06
CA ALA A 544 14.62 -4.19 -15.20
C ALA A 544 14.18 -4.83 -16.52
N ALA A 545 14.39 -6.14 -16.67
CA ALA A 545 14.00 -6.89 -17.87
C ALA A 545 12.49 -6.82 -18.14
N LEU A 546 11.66 -6.97 -17.10
CA LEU A 546 10.20 -6.80 -17.23
C LEU A 546 9.81 -5.37 -17.63
N SER A 547 10.47 -4.36 -17.06
CA SER A 547 10.19 -2.96 -17.37
C SER A 547 10.50 -2.61 -18.83
N GLN A 548 11.62 -3.12 -19.35
CA GLN A 548 12.09 -2.86 -20.71
C GLN A 548 11.37 -3.71 -21.76
N PHE A 549 11.20 -5.01 -21.50
CA PHE A 549 10.79 -5.97 -22.52
C PHE A 549 9.43 -6.63 -22.26
N GLY A 550 8.81 -6.37 -21.10
CA GLY A 550 7.60 -7.06 -20.68
C GLY A 550 7.80 -8.58 -20.63
N PHE A 551 6.73 -9.31 -20.95
CA PHE A 551 6.71 -10.78 -20.94
C PHE A 551 7.27 -11.38 -22.25
N LYS A 552 8.47 -10.96 -22.64
CA LYS A 552 9.06 -11.23 -23.97
C LYS A 552 9.20 -12.72 -24.35
N LYS A 553 9.62 -13.58 -23.41
CA LYS A 553 9.99 -14.97 -23.71
C LYS A 553 9.73 -15.92 -22.54
N TYR A 554 9.23 -17.10 -22.85
CA TYR A 554 9.09 -18.24 -21.94
C TYR A 554 9.69 -19.49 -22.57
N PHE A 555 10.19 -20.39 -21.73
CA PHE A 555 10.66 -21.71 -22.12
C PHE A 555 9.73 -22.78 -21.59
N GLN A 556 9.34 -23.73 -22.44
CA GLN A 556 8.59 -24.90 -22.03
C GLN A 556 9.52 -25.88 -21.33
N THR A 557 9.18 -26.30 -20.12
CA THR A 557 9.95 -27.28 -19.35
C THR A 557 9.04 -28.38 -18.82
N ALA A 558 9.62 -29.47 -18.34
CA ALA A 558 8.87 -30.52 -17.64
C ALA A 558 8.15 -30.01 -16.37
N ARG A 559 8.50 -28.81 -15.88
CA ARG A 559 7.88 -28.15 -14.71
C ARG A 559 6.93 -27.01 -15.09
N GLY A 560 6.59 -26.89 -16.38
CA GLY A 560 5.78 -25.80 -16.93
C GLY A 560 6.63 -24.69 -17.56
N GLU A 561 5.98 -23.58 -17.89
CA GLU A 561 6.63 -22.42 -18.51
C GLU A 561 7.53 -21.68 -17.51
N ILE A 562 8.77 -21.40 -17.91
CA ILE A 562 9.67 -20.55 -17.15
C ILE A 562 9.99 -19.28 -17.93
N PHE A 563 9.87 -18.14 -17.25
CA PHE A 563 10.35 -16.87 -17.80
C PHE A 563 11.88 -16.89 -17.91
N TYR A 564 12.43 -16.31 -18.97
CA TYR A 564 13.88 -16.32 -19.24
C TYR A 564 14.74 -15.53 -18.24
N TYR A 565 14.11 -14.73 -17.37
CA TYR A 565 14.70 -14.15 -16.16
C TYR A 565 14.06 -14.76 -14.91
N PRO A 566 14.75 -14.78 -13.75
CA PRO A 566 14.17 -15.35 -12.54
C PRO A 566 13.02 -14.49 -12.04
N ILE A 567 11.82 -15.07 -11.97
CA ILE A 567 10.71 -14.50 -11.19
C ILE A 567 10.95 -14.84 -9.73
N PRO A 568 10.92 -13.86 -8.80
CA PRO A 568 11.12 -14.13 -7.39
C PRO A 568 10.24 -15.28 -6.88
N THR A 569 10.82 -16.06 -5.97
CA THR A 569 10.12 -16.86 -4.95
C THR A 569 9.34 -18.09 -5.42
N SER A 570 9.17 -18.28 -6.73
CA SER A 570 8.56 -19.47 -7.31
C SER A 570 9.27 -20.01 -8.57
N SER A 571 10.21 -19.28 -9.16
CA SER A 571 10.94 -19.73 -10.36
C SER A 571 12.15 -20.62 -10.01
N PRO A 572 12.32 -21.78 -10.66
CA PRO A 572 13.53 -22.60 -10.52
C PRO A 572 14.83 -21.84 -10.85
N LEU A 573 14.78 -20.88 -11.78
CA LEU A 573 15.95 -20.06 -12.15
C LEU A 573 16.46 -19.21 -11.00
N TYR A 574 15.58 -18.82 -10.06
CA TYR A 574 16.03 -18.06 -8.90
C TYR A 574 16.90 -18.91 -7.98
N GLN A 575 16.58 -20.20 -7.81
CA GLN A 575 17.41 -21.11 -7.03
C GLN A 575 18.78 -21.33 -7.68
N TYR A 576 18.85 -21.46 -9.01
CA TYR A 576 20.13 -21.51 -9.73
C TYR A 576 20.94 -20.23 -9.54
N TYR A 577 20.30 -19.06 -9.57
CA TYR A 577 20.96 -17.80 -9.24
C TYR A 577 21.52 -17.82 -7.81
N LEU A 578 20.72 -18.27 -6.83
CA LEU A 578 21.18 -18.40 -5.44
C LEU A 578 22.37 -19.35 -5.31
N ASP A 579 22.36 -20.46 -6.05
CA ASP A 579 23.48 -21.40 -6.07
C ASP A 579 24.77 -20.77 -6.65
N MET A 580 24.65 -19.97 -7.72
CA MET A 580 25.78 -19.23 -8.29
C MET A 580 26.39 -18.21 -7.30
N VAL A 581 25.57 -17.54 -6.48
CA VAL A 581 26.04 -16.45 -5.61
C VAL A 581 26.29 -16.85 -4.15
N TYR A 582 25.74 -17.97 -3.67
CA TYR A 582 25.93 -18.44 -2.29
C TYR A 582 26.78 -19.71 -2.18
N LYS A 583 26.82 -20.57 -3.21
CA LYS A 583 27.67 -21.77 -3.22
C LYS A 583 28.96 -21.50 -3.99
N LYS A 584 28.86 -21.35 -5.32
CA LYS A 584 29.99 -21.09 -6.23
C LYS A 584 29.46 -20.75 -7.63
N PRO A 585 29.97 -19.71 -8.31
CA PRO A 585 29.60 -19.42 -9.70
C PRO A 585 30.29 -20.42 -10.63
N SER A 586 29.69 -21.60 -10.82
CA SER A 586 30.26 -22.70 -11.58
C SER A 586 29.62 -22.83 -12.96
N ARG A 587 30.41 -23.28 -13.94
CA ARG A 587 29.91 -23.64 -15.27
C ARG A 587 28.87 -24.76 -15.20
N GLU A 588 29.01 -25.69 -14.27
CA GLU A 588 28.04 -26.76 -14.02
C GLU A 588 26.65 -26.21 -13.67
N THR A 589 26.56 -25.25 -12.74
CA THR A 589 25.29 -24.69 -12.29
C THR A 589 24.56 -23.95 -13.41
N ILE A 590 25.24 -23.12 -14.20
CA ILE A 590 24.59 -22.44 -15.32
C ILE A 590 24.30 -23.39 -16.49
N ASN A 591 25.12 -24.41 -16.74
CA ASN A 591 24.82 -25.45 -17.72
C ASN A 591 23.56 -26.25 -17.34
N ALA A 592 23.34 -26.52 -16.06
CA ALA A 592 22.12 -27.15 -15.56
C ALA A 592 20.89 -26.25 -15.76
N ALA A 593 21.02 -24.94 -15.48
CA ALA A 593 19.96 -23.98 -15.77
C ALA A 593 19.66 -23.90 -17.29
N MET A 594 20.70 -23.87 -18.13
CA MET A 594 20.57 -23.85 -19.58
C MET A 594 19.93 -25.13 -20.13
N ALA A 595 20.28 -26.29 -19.56
CA ALA A 595 19.65 -27.56 -19.89
C ALA A 595 18.17 -27.58 -19.50
N LEU A 596 17.79 -27.01 -18.35
CA LEU A 596 16.39 -26.88 -17.94
C LEU A 596 15.57 -26.07 -18.96
N ALA A 597 16.15 -25.00 -19.51
CA ALA A 597 15.49 -24.11 -20.47
C ALA A 597 15.66 -24.53 -21.94
N GLY A 598 16.50 -25.53 -22.22
CA GLY A 598 16.83 -25.95 -23.60
C GLY A 598 17.58 -24.88 -24.40
N VAL A 599 18.46 -24.11 -23.75
CA VAL A 599 19.24 -23.02 -24.40
C VAL A 599 20.73 -23.30 -24.37
N ASN A 600 21.48 -22.63 -25.26
CA ASN A 600 22.94 -22.74 -25.36
C ASN A 600 23.70 -21.51 -24.85
N GLN A 601 22.98 -20.43 -24.55
CA GLN A 601 23.56 -19.20 -24.03
C GLN A 601 22.92 -18.84 -22.69
N GLY A 602 23.75 -18.51 -21.71
CA GLY A 602 23.33 -18.18 -20.36
C GLY A 602 24.12 -16.98 -19.83
N TYR A 603 23.45 -16.15 -19.05
CA TYR A 603 24.10 -15.00 -18.41
C TYR A 603 23.97 -15.06 -16.89
N LEU A 604 25.03 -14.68 -16.18
CA LEU A 604 24.95 -14.36 -14.75
C LEU A 604 25.05 -12.84 -14.60
N VAL A 605 24.14 -12.23 -13.85
CA VAL A 605 24.22 -10.81 -13.49
C VAL A 605 24.55 -10.66 -12.01
N LEU A 606 25.65 -9.99 -11.72
CA LEU A 606 26.15 -9.75 -10.37
C LEU A 606 26.22 -8.25 -10.10
N ASN A 607 25.47 -7.77 -9.11
CA ASN A 607 25.55 -6.39 -8.66
C ASN A 607 26.57 -6.23 -7.53
N LYS A 608 27.24 -5.07 -7.50
CA LYS A 608 28.25 -4.69 -6.48
C LYS A 608 27.75 -4.79 -5.04
N TYR A 609 26.46 -4.58 -4.85
CA TYR A 609 25.83 -4.59 -3.54
C TYR A 609 25.57 -5.98 -2.95
N TRP A 610 25.86 -7.06 -3.68
CA TRP A 610 25.66 -8.41 -3.18
C TRP A 610 26.69 -8.76 -2.09
N ARG A 611 26.28 -9.58 -1.12
CA ARG A 611 27.22 -10.03 -0.06
C ARG A 611 28.31 -10.88 -0.70
N ALA A 612 29.57 -10.69 -0.27
CA ALA A 612 30.75 -11.35 -0.83
C ALA A 612 31.01 -11.04 -2.32
N PHE A 613 30.54 -9.89 -2.82
CA PHE A 613 30.70 -9.45 -4.20
C PHE A 613 32.10 -9.66 -4.78
N ALA A 614 33.16 -9.21 -4.08
CA ALA A 614 34.53 -9.32 -4.59
C ALA A 614 34.97 -10.78 -4.84
N LYS A 615 34.58 -11.70 -3.95
CA LYS A 615 34.86 -13.14 -4.10
C LYS A 615 34.10 -13.70 -5.30
N ILE A 616 32.79 -13.44 -5.37
CA ILE A 616 31.93 -13.97 -6.44
C ILE A 616 32.37 -13.42 -7.80
N LEU A 617 32.74 -12.14 -7.87
CA LEU A 617 33.27 -11.49 -9.07
C LEU A 617 34.54 -12.21 -9.57
N ALA A 618 35.50 -12.48 -8.67
CA ALA A 618 36.74 -13.15 -9.03
C ALA A 618 36.49 -14.59 -9.53
N GLU A 619 35.62 -15.34 -8.84
CA GLU A 619 35.29 -16.72 -9.22
C GLU A 619 34.48 -16.76 -10.53
N ALA A 620 33.53 -15.85 -10.73
CA ALA A 620 32.71 -15.79 -11.94
C ALA A 620 33.56 -15.47 -13.18
N LYS A 621 34.53 -14.53 -13.08
CA LYS A 621 35.49 -14.23 -14.16
C LYS A 621 36.29 -15.43 -14.63
N PHE A 622 36.60 -16.37 -13.73
CA PHE A 622 37.32 -17.59 -14.08
C PHE A 622 36.44 -18.62 -14.82
N SER A 623 35.14 -18.66 -14.50
CA SER A 623 34.20 -19.65 -15.04
C SER A 623 33.54 -19.26 -16.37
N ALA A 624 33.45 -17.96 -16.66
CA ALA A 624 32.70 -17.39 -17.77
C ALA A 624 33.54 -17.27 -19.05
N ASP A 625 32.88 -17.24 -20.21
CA ASP A 625 33.53 -17.04 -21.51
C ASP A 625 33.86 -15.57 -21.78
N GLY A 626 33.11 -14.67 -21.14
CA GLY A 626 33.30 -13.23 -21.25
C GLY A 626 32.56 -12.49 -20.14
N PHE A 627 32.90 -11.23 -19.93
CA PHE A 627 32.17 -10.37 -19.01
C PHE A 627 32.16 -8.92 -19.46
N GLN A 628 31.14 -8.18 -19.05
CA GLN A 628 30.98 -6.75 -19.29
C GLN A 628 30.57 -6.05 -17.98
N GLU A 629 31.05 -4.82 -17.79
CA GLU A 629 30.68 -3.98 -16.64
C GLU A 629 29.81 -2.79 -17.05
N PHE A 630 28.94 -2.37 -16.12
CA PHE A 630 28.00 -1.27 -16.30
C PHE A 630 27.99 -0.33 -15.08
N GLY A 631 27.71 0.95 -15.33
CA GLY A 631 27.59 1.97 -14.29
C GLY A 631 28.85 2.21 -13.48
N GLY A 632 30.05 2.04 -14.05
CA GLY A 632 31.31 2.17 -13.31
C GLY A 632 31.53 1.04 -12.29
N GLY A 633 31.21 -0.20 -12.69
CA GLY A 633 31.37 -1.39 -11.86
C GLY A 633 30.26 -1.60 -10.82
N GLN A 634 29.05 -1.06 -11.05
CA GLN A 634 27.89 -1.30 -10.20
C GLN A 634 27.20 -2.62 -10.54
N THR A 635 27.26 -3.03 -11.81
CA THR A 635 26.68 -4.28 -12.31
C THR A 635 27.66 -4.94 -13.27
N TYR A 636 27.86 -6.25 -13.10
CA TYR A 636 28.67 -7.11 -13.96
C TYR A 636 27.78 -8.16 -14.60
N VAL A 637 27.97 -8.39 -15.89
CA VAL A 637 27.30 -9.45 -16.65
C VAL A 637 28.37 -10.42 -17.13
N PHE A 638 28.15 -11.71 -16.89
CA PHE A 638 29.03 -12.79 -17.32
C PHE A 638 28.30 -13.65 -18.34
N GLU A 639 28.98 -13.96 -19.44
CA GLU A 639 28.46 -14.76 -20.56
C GLU A 639 28.97 -16.20 -20.45
N TYR A 640 28.07 -17.15 -20.71
CA TYR A 640 28.36 -18.59 -20.76
C TYR A 640 27.74 -19.18 -22.02
N ASN A 641 28.58 -19.83 -22.81
CA ASN A 641 28.23 -20.55 -24.03
C ASN A 641 28.53 -22.03 -23.85
N LYS A 642 27.63 -22.87 -24.35
CA LYS A 642 27.68 -24.32 -24.17
C LYS A 642 28.58 -25.02 -25.17
#